data_AF-A0A956R2P6-F1
#
_entry.id   AF-A0A956R2P6-F1
#
_cell.length_a   1.000
_cell.length_b   1.000
_cell.length_c   1.000
_cell.angle_alpha   90.00
_cell.angle_beta   90.00
_cell.angle_gamma   90.00
#
_symmetry.space_group_name_H-M   'P 1'
#
loop_
_entity.id
_entity.type
_entity.pdbx_description
1 polymer ?
#
loop_
_entity_poly.entity_id
_entity_poly.type
_entity_poly.pdbx_seq_one_letter_code
_entity_poly.pdbx_strand_id
1 'polypeptide(L)'
;FADGSSLELPKLLEVAKATVLGDALFTSAGPRLPLLPKILDVASLLSVQTHPPASPEVYVIIDCEPGASLRLGFRESVDGPALIRELRGGRQAQEQLLALLRPDVDQHRLQEVLAASLDGSGDALVETLTPMLQRSEDRPRLAALLPGLLELVHRTLDRLNVVALHPGQVIYNAHPAQAESDATPSAEVHALGNLEGRWILALEIRRPGITYRAWDHLRFPMRALAIEEAVATMNLEASDPRDFVIEPRSLAEDGRPGVWRSIACPAFVVDHLRPTADQAVRAATPGQASTLHCVRGEVRLRDAAGEIGMLVAGRSLLLPAGVRELVLEWIAGEAEVVQVCMPVVDAGPESGLRRNLEALRALAPASAGPGQVLAIVNGGDGPLIEAHLRTLAPAIFRGDGRTRIFVHEERRRRGQLLGLLDAHRARSEAQGALDPQRVALGIMLPGKGTRLSPLTQRLRGIKPLLPMPVAVETGGAGSERRWLDAATASLWTWTLVVHTLERLGFRGVAWKWGDEPQIAARVLAGLQRDLSGVDAVRFGADSPITEDLAGNKEWLHVDRRSGDLIAQIRRRPRAELLARMGLSQDPEPRALVHTGSPAFSHAFLRAAAEVFAGLPGWLDVDGYLFEALTHDESAWAAERERDAGLRALLDGCPDFYQRVRRLRQRLEQQRGHALRIAVIDLGAELHWGDVGQLDKARSVYAALTEPGAAGDFARALAALEAVGPDRFGNRCLGAVGVPDDGSVRDCVIIDSVLGRGHARGAVVVRSRLERFALAPGAVALECRVRGLRLDPRALAFASIADVLRVPADHVHTSIAADMQAAEPVWQSWFADARVNPGAGEFYDRPCWGNPGSFAEKFIQSRYRQ
;
A
#
# COMPACT_ATOMS: atom_id res chain seq x y z
N PHE A 1 -8.45 37.40 7.66
CA PHE A 1 -8.16 37.44 9.09
C PHE A 1 -8.81 38.70 9.68
N ALA A 2 -8.76 38.90 11.00
CA ALA A 2 -9.46 40.01 11.67
C ALA A 2 -8.94 41.42 11.28
N ASP A 3 -7.76 41.50 10.69
CA ASP A 3 -7.13 42.69 10.11
C ASP A 3 -7.55 42.97 8.65
N GLY A 4 -8.45 42.16 8.08
CA GLY A 4 -8.88 42.25 6.68
C GLY A 4 -7.97 41.52 5.68
N SER A 5 -6.83 40.95 6.09
CA SER A 5 -5.93 40.22 5.18
C SER A 5 -6.51 38.87 4.72
N SER A 6 -6.10 38.36 3.57
CA SER A 6 -6.57 37.10 2.98
C SER A 6 -5.42 36.13 2.71
N LEU A 7 -5.69 34.82 2.81
CA LEU A 7 -4.76 33.76 2.42
C LEU A 7 -5.46 32.76 1.51
N GLU A 8 -4.78 32.32 0.46
CA GLU A 8 -5.29 31.27 -0.42
C GLU A 8 -5.47 29.95 0.34
N LEU A 9 -6.55 29.21 0.06
CA LEU A 9 -6.84 27.97 0.76
C LEU A 9 -5.70 26.93 0.68
N PRO A 10 -5.07 26.65 -0.49
CA PRO A 10 -3.91 25.75 -0.53
C PRO A 10 -2.79 26.18 0.43
N LYS A 11 -2.54 27.48 0.54
CA LYS A 11 -1.50 28.00 1.44
C LYS A 11 -1.89 27.90 2.91
N LEU A 12 -3.17 28.09 3.24
CA LEU A 12 -3.69 27.82 4.58
C LEU A 12 -3.52 26.34 4.96
N LEU A 13 -3.81 25.41 4.05
CA LEU A 13 -3.68 23.96 4.29
C LEU A 13 -2.21 23.52 4.44
N GLU A 14 -1.28 24.10 3.68
CA GLU A 14 0.17 23.88 3.85
C GLU A 14 0.68 24.26 5.25
N VAL A 15 0.17 25.37 5.79
CA VAL A 15 0.63 25.94 7.08
C VAL A 15 -0.09 25.29 8.26
N ALA A 16 -1.42 25.23 8.22
CA ALA A 16 -2.26 24.78 9.33
C ALA A 16 -2.49 23.25 9.37
N LYS A 17 -2.30 22.55 8.25
CA LYS A 17 -2.20 21.08 8.18
C LYS A 17 -3.38 20.36 8.86
N ALA A 18 -3.08 19.42 9.76
CA ALA A 18 -4.07 18.65 10.53
C ALA A 18 -4.98 19.52 11.43
N THR A 19 -4.60 20.75 11.79
CA THR A 19 -5.48 21.67 12.52
C THR A 19 -6.72 22.04 11.70
N VAL A 20 -6.58 22.13 10.37
CA VAL A 20 -7.70 22.39 9.46
C VAL A 20 -8.31 21.11 8.93
N LEU A 21 -7.51 20.14 8.47
CA LEU A 21 -8.03 18.93 7.83
C LEU A 21 -8.45 17.82 8.80
N GLY A 22 -7.90 17.81 10.02
CA GLY A 22 -7.94 16.66 10.93
C GLY A 22 -6.79 15.68 10.63
N ASP A 23 -6.33 14.95 11.64
CA ASP A 23 -5.16 14.07 11.51
C ASP A 23 -5.32 13.00 10.43
N ALA A 24 -6.49 12.34 10.37
CA ALA A 24 -6.75 11.27 9.41
C ALA A 24 -6.78 11.78 7.95
N LEU A 25 -7.41 12.93 7.70
CA LEU A 25 -7.52 13.51 6.36
C LEU A 25 -6.19 14.12 5.91
N PHE A 26 -5.45 14.77 6.82
CA PHE A 26 -4.09 15.24 6.52
C PHE A 26 -3.13 14.06 6.26
N THR A 27 -3.30 12.94 6.95
CA THR A 27 -2.50 11.72 6.72
C THR A 27 -2.85 11.02 5.40
N SER A 28 -4.07 11.16 4.88
CA SER A 28 -4.48 10.55 3.61
C SER A 28 -4.25 11.44 2.38
N ALA A 29 -4.49 12.75 2.48
CA ALA A 29 -4.46 13.70 1.37
C ALA A 29 -3.29 14.71 1.43
N GLY A 30 -2.51 14.72 2.51
CA GLY A 30 -1.48 15.73 2.74
C GLY A 30 -2.06 17.13 2.94
N PRO A 31 -1.37 18.20 2.50
CA PRO A 31 -1.84 19.58 2.62
C PRO A 31 -2.88 19.96 1.54
N ARG A 32 -3.68 19.01 1.05
CA ARG A 32 -4.70 19.23 0.01
C ARG A 32 -6.05 18.76 0.51
N LEU A 33 -7.10 19.50 0.15
CA LEU A 33 -8.47 19.04 0.34
C LEU A 33 -8.76 17.99 -0.75
N PRO A 34 -9.10 16.73 -0.43
CA PRO A 34 -9.35 15.68 -1.42
C PRO A 34 -10.78 15.74 -2.01
N LEU A 35 -11.37 16.92 -2.02
CA LEU A 35 -12.73 17.22 -2.48
C LEU A 35 -12.69 18.43 -3.41
N LEU A 36 -13.48 18.40 -4.47
CA LEU A 36 -13.64 19.46 -5.46
C LEU A 36 -15.12 19.79 -5.64
N PRO A 37 -15.74 20.55 -4.72
CA PRO A 37 -17.07 21.10 -4.93
C PRO A 37 -17.03 22.20 -5.99
N LYS A 38 -17.98 22.19 -6.92
CA LYS A 38 -18.08 23.14 -8.04
C LYS A 38 -19.54 23.60 -8.18
N ILE A 39 -19.75 24.91 -8.34
CA ILE A 39 -21.03 25.42 -8.83
C ILE A 39 -20.94 25.41 -10.36
N LEU A 40 -21.86 24.69 -10.99
CA LEU A 40 -21.98 24.58 -12.44
C LEU A 40 -23.16 25.42 -12.91
N ASP A 41 -22.87 26.38 -13.78
CA ASP A 41 -23.83 27.16 -14.55
C ASP A 41 -23.78 26.62 -16.00
N VAL A 42 -24.80 25.84 -16.38
CA VAL A 42 -24.82 25.06 -17.62
C VAL A 42 -25.94 25.57 -18.53
N ALA A 43 -25.58 26.50 -19.42
CA ALA A 43 -26.45 27.03 -20.46
C ALA A 43 -26.28 26.33 -21.84
N SER A 44 -25.51 25.25 -21.91
CA SER A 44 -25.20 24.53 -23.15
C SER A 44 -24.79 23.09 -22.86
N LEU A 45 -25.14 22.17 -23.76
CA LEU A 45 -24.69 20.77 -23.71
C LEU A 45 -23.16 20.66 -23.57
N LEU A 46 -22.73 20.00 -22.49
CA LEU A 46 -21.33 19.64 -22.24
C LEU A 46 -20.99 18.30 -22.90
N SER A 47 -19.70 18.01 -22.99
CA SER A 47 -19.18 16.83 -23.68
C SER A 47 -19.56 15.50 -23.02
N VAL A 48 -19.78 14.46 -23.83
CA VAL A 48 -19.81 13.07 -23.36
C VAL A 48 -18.46 12.70 -22.75
N GLN A 49 -18.49 12.37 -21.46
CA GLN A 49 -17.30 12.18 -20.65
C GLN A 49 -17.47 11.07 -19.61
N THR A 50 -16.34 10.63 -19.06
CA THR A 50 -16.24 9.66 -17.98
C THR A 50 -14.99 9.94 -17.13
N HIS A 51 -14.82 9.18 -16.05
CA HIS A 51 -13.74 9.33 -15.07
C HIS A 51 -12.99 8.00 -14.88
N PRO A 52 -11.75 8.05 -14.36
CA PRO A 52 -11.10 6.85 -13.85
C PRO A 52 -11.98 6.12 -12.83
N PRO A 53 -11.86 4.78 -12.69
CA PRO A 53 -12.60 4.00 -11.70
C PRO A 53 -12.52 4.58 -10.28
N ALA A 54 -13.53 4.28 -9.46
CA ALA A 54 -13.68 4.83 -8.11
C ALA A 54 -13.74 6.37 -8.03
N SER A 55 -14.28 7.04 -9.06
CA SER A 55 -14.44 8.50 -9.07
C SER A 55 -15.91 8.91 -9.25
N PRO A 56 -16.77 8.73 -8.23
CA PRO A 56 -18.19 9.05 -8.34
C PRO A 56 -18.41 10.55 -8.20
N GLU A 57 -19.56 11.03 -8.67
CA GLU A 57 -19.95 12.44 -8.62
C GLU A 57 -21.40 12.59 -8.13
N VAL A 58 -21.72 13.71 -7.49
CA VAL A 58 -23.09 14.05 -7.08
C VAL A 58 -23.43 15.44 -7.61
N TYR A 59 -24.64 15.59 -8.12
CA TYR A 59 -25.19 16.86 -8.57
C TYR A 59 -26.42 17.20 -7.72
N VAL A 60 -26.32 18.23 -6.89
CA VAL A 60 -27.49 18.83 -6.22
C VAL A 60 -28.00 19.95 -7.12
N ILE A 61 -29.18 19.77 -7.72
CA ILE A 61 -29.78 20.76 -8.60
C ILE A 61 -30.28 21.93 -7.75
N ILE A 62 -29.68 23.10 -7.92
CA ILE A 62 -30.04 24.32 -7.19
C ILE A 62 -31.26 24.95 -7.85
N ASP A 63 -31.21 25.10 -9.18
CA ASP A 63 -32.27 25.67 -10.02
C ASP A 63 -32.13 25.17 -11.47
N CYS A 64 -33.20 25.22 -12.27
CA CYS A 64 -33.17 24.87 -13.69
C CYS A 64 -34.40 25.37 -14.47
N GLU A 65 -34.25 25.51 -15.78
CA GLU A 65 -35.39 25.78 -16.67
C GLU A 65 -36.35 24.57 -16.79
N PRO A 66 -37.66 24.82 -17.02
CA PRO A 66 -38.60 23.75 -17.37
C PRO A 66 -38.14 22.96 -18.60
N GLY A 67 -38.09 21.63 -18.45
CA GLY A 67 -37.59 20.73 -19.49
C GLY A 67 -36.07 20.56 -19.52
N ALA A 68 -35.33 21.10 -18.56
CA ALA A 68 -33.92 20.78 -18.37
C ALA A 68 -33.70 19.29 -18.08
N SER A 69 -32.64 18.73 -18.65
CA SER A 69 -32.24 17.34 -18.47
C SER A 69 -30.72 17.18 -18.56
N LEU A 70 -30.20 16.08 -18.04
CA LEU A 70 -28.84 15.59 -18.35
C LEU A 70 -28.91 14.18 -18.98
N ARG A 71 -27.79 13.75 -19.58
CA ARG A 71 -27.60 12.39 -20.09
C ARG A 71 -26.67 11.62 -19.17
N LEU A 72 -27.06 10.43 -18.68
CA LEU A 72 -26.30 9.67 -17.67
C LEU A 72 -26.54 8.16 -17.76
N GLY A 73 -25.46 7.37 -17.83
CA GLY A 73 -25.50 5.93 -18.01
C GLY A 73 -26.00 5.52 -19.40
N PHE A 74 -25.64 4.33 -19.86
CA PHE A 74 -26.21 3.80 -21.11
C PHE A 74 -27.64 3.28 -20.89
N ARG A 75 -28.51 3.56 -21.86
CA ARG A 75 -29.89 3.06 -21.94
C ARG A 75 -29.96 1.62 -22.47
N GLU A 76 -28.98 1.24 -23.27
CA GLU A 76 -28.81 -0.08 -23.89
C GLU A 76 -27.33 -0.45 -23.88
N SER A 77 -26.98 -1.73 -23.76
CA SER A 77 -25.57 -2.14 -23.69
C SER A 77 -24.84 -1.87 -25.02
N VAL A 78 -23.59 -1.38 -24.96
CA VAL A 78 -22.85 -0.87 -26.13
C VAL A 78 -21.59 -1.68 -26.44
N ASP A 79 -21.34 -1.99 -27.72
CA ASP A 79 -20.04 -2.53 -28.17
C ASP A 79 -18.96 -1.43 -28.15
N GLY A 80 -18.09 -1.43 -27.14
CA GLY A 80 -17.00 -0.46 -26.99
C GLY A 80 -16.11 -0.32 -28.24
N PRO A 81 -15.63 -1.42 -28.87
CA PRO A 81 -14.93 -1.37 -30.14
C PRO A 81 -15.69 -0.68 -31.28
N ALA A 82 -17.01 -0.85 -31.42
CA ALA A 82 -17.82 -0.10 -32.39
C ALA A 82 -17.90 1.38 -32.04
N LEU A 83 -18.16 1.71 -30.77
CA LEU A 83 -18.19 3.09 -30.28
C LEU A 83 -16.87 3.82 -30.56
N ILE A 84 -15.72 3.19 -30.33
CA ILE A 84 -14.40 3.78 -30.65
C ILE A 84 -14.26 4.04 -32.16
N ARG A 85 -14.64 3.08 -33.02
CA ARG A 85 -14.56 3.26 -34.49
C ARG A 85 -15.45 4.43 -34.96
N GLU A 86 -16.65 4.51 -34.41
CA GLU A 86 -17.64 5.53 -34.71
C GLU A 86 -17.19 6.93 -34.28
N LEU A 87 -16.75 7.10 -33.03
CA LEU A 87 -16.26 8.38 -32.50
C LEU A 87 -14.98 8.86 -33.21
N ARG A 88 -14.06 7.94 -33.56
CA ARG A 88 -12.89 8.27 -34.40
C ARG A 88 -13.30 8.76 -35.79
N GLY A 89 -14.27 8.10 -36.43
CA GLY A 89 -14.81 8.51 -37.73
C GLY A 89 -15.44 9.91 -37.65
N GLY A 90 -16.24 10.16 -36.61
CA GLY A 90 -16.79 11.49 -36.32
C GLY A 90 -15.73 12.57 -36.14
N ARG A 91 -14.68 12.27 -35.37
CA ARG A 91 -13.55 13.19 -35.16
C ARG A 91 -12.84 13.50 -36.47
N GLN A 92 -12.56 12.50 -37.30
CA GLN A 92 -11.93 12.68 -38.60
C GLN A 92 -12.82 13.51 -39.55
N ALA A 93 -14.14 13.29 -39.55
CA ALA A 93 -15.09 14.09 -40.32
C ALA A 93 -15.20 15.54 -39.82
N GLN A 94 -15.06 15.79 -38.51
CA GLN A 94 -14.99 17.14 -37.94
C GLN A 94 -13.70 17.87 -38.38
N GLU A 95 -12.56 17.16 -38.43
CA GLU A 95 -11.29 17.71 -38.94
C GLU A 95 -11.37 18.01 -40.45
N GLN A 96 -12.07 17.16 -41.22
CA GLN A 96 -12.36 17.43 -42.63
C GLN A 96 -13.28 18.64 -42.80
N LEU A 97 -14.32 18.81 -41.98
CA LEU A 97 -15.18 20.00 -42.00
C LEU A 97 -14.36 21.27 -41.81
N LEU A 98 -13.49 21.32 -40.79
CA LEU A 98 -12.62 22.48 -40.56
C LEU A 98 -11.69 22.76 -41.76
N ALA A 99 -11.18 21.71 -42.41
CA ALA A 99 -10.33 21.82 -43.59
C ALA A 99 -11.08 22.24 -44.89
N LEU A 100 -12.41 22.30 -44.89
CA LEU A 100 -13.19 22.91 -45.99
C LEU A 100 -13.40 24.42 -45.80
N LEU A 101 -13.26 24.93 -44.59
CA LEU A 101 -13.48 26.33 -44.24
C LEU A 101 -12.23 27.16 -44.52
N ARG A 102 -12.39 28.48 -44.73
CA ARG A 102 -11.21 29.36 -44.87
C ARG A 102 -10.43 29.42 -43.55
N PRO A 103 -9.08 29.57 -43.60
CA PRO A 103 -8.24 29.71 -42.40
C PRO A 103 -8.56 30.94 -41.53
N ASP A 104 -9.27 31.94 -42.05
CA ASP A 104 -9.68 33.16 -41.33
C ASP A 104 -11.06 33.04 -40.66
N VAL A 105 -11.74 31.89 -40.75
CA VAL A 105 -13.03 31.67 -40.07
C VAL A 105 -12.81 31.60 -38.56
N ASP A 106 -13.46 32.52 -37.85
CA ASP A 106 -13.53 32.48 -36.39
C ASP A 106 -14.27 31.22 -35.91
N GLN A 107 -13.53 30.36 -35.22
CA GLN A 107 -14.04 29.09 -34.67
C GLN A 107 -15.08 29.29 -33.57
N HIS A 108 -15.12 30.44 -32.89
CA HIS A 108 -16.20 30.78 -31.97
C HIS A 108 -17.49 31.09 -32.75
N ARG A 109 -17.40 31.87 -33.83
CA ARG A 109 -18.56 32.15 -34.68
C ARG A 109 -19.09 30.90 -35.40
N LEU A 110 -18.18 29.99 -35.80
CA LEU A 110 -18.54 28.67 -36.30
C LEU A 110 -19.30 27.86 -35.23
N GLN A 111 -18.84 27.89 -33.97
CA GLN A 111 -19.50 27.20 -32.86
C GLN A 111 -20.91 27.73 -32.60
N GLU A 112 -21.13 29.04 -32.66
CA GLU A 112 -22.46 29.65 -32.50
C GLU A 112 -23.43 29.15 -33.57
N VAL A 113 -22.99 29.11 -34.84
CA VAL A 113 -23.79 28.62 -35.98
C VAL A 113 -24.11 27.14 -35.81
N LEU A 114 -23.14 26.31 -35.45
CA LEU A 114 -23.34 24.88 -35.26
C LEU A 114 -24.28 24.59 -34.09
N ALA A 115 -24.06 25.23 -32.93
CA ALA A 115 -24.88 25.06 -31.73
C ALA A 115 -26.36 25.40 -31.98
N ALA A 116 -26.63 26.48 -32.72
CA ALA A 116 -27.98 26.90 -33.11
C ALA A 116 -28.62 26.05 -34.23
N SER A 117 -28.00 24.92 -34.61
CA SER A 117 -28.49 24.01 -35.65
C SER A 117 -28.28 22.53 -35.31
N LEU A 118 -27.91 22.21 -34.06
CA LEU A 118 -27.77 20.82 -33.60
C LEU A 118 -29.11 20.07 -33.53
N ASP A 119 -30.24 20.77 -33.53
CA ASP A 119 -31.61 20.25 -33.57
C ASP A 119 -32.25 20.32 -34.97
N GLY A 120 -31.55 20.92 -35.94
CA GLY A 120 -32.08 21.28 -37.26
C GLY A 120 -31.69 20.36 -38.42
N SER A 121 -32.25 20.63 -39.60
CA SER A 121 -31.90 19.91 -40.83
C SER A 121 -30.55 20.37 -41.39
N GLY A 122 -29.71 19.42 -41.82
CA GLY A 122 -28.39 19.69 -42.38
C GLY A 122 -28.38 20.65 -43.58
N ASP A 123 -29.44 20.70 -44.40
CA ASP A 123 -29.50 21.55 -45.59
C ASP A 123 -29.43 23.05 -45.26
N ALA A 124 -30.10 23.51 -44.20
CA ALA A 124 -30.03 24.90 -43.76
C ALA A 124 -28.62 25.28 -43.25
N LEU A 125 -27.93 24.31 -42.64
CA LEU A 125 -26.56 24.46 -42.16
C LEU A 125 -25.55 24.47 -43.32
N VAL A 126 -25.78 23.71 -44.40
CA VAL A 126 -25.00 23.79 -45.65
C VAL A 126 -25.06 25.20 -46.23
N GLU A 127 -26.24 25.81 -46.32
CA GLU A 127 -26.36 27.18 -46.84
C GLU A 127 -25.67 28.20 -45.93
N THR A 128 -25.79 28.04 -44.61
CA THR A 128 -25.20 28.95 -43.62
C THR A 128 -23.66 28.86 -43.60
N LEU A 129 -23.09 27.68 -43.81
CA LEU A 129 -21.64 27.46 -43.84
C LEU A 129 -21.01 27.61 -45.23
N THR A 130 -21.80 27.59 -46.32
CA THR A 130 -21.29 27.80 -47.69
C THR A 130 -20.48 29.11 -47.84
N PRO A 131 -20.91 30.27 -47.30
CA PRO A 131 -20.11 31.51 -47.29
C PRO A 131 -18.79 31.43 -46.50
N MET A 132 -18.58 30.40 -45.68
CA MET A 132 -17.35 30.19 -44.90
C MET A 132 -16.34 29.26 -45.61
N LEU A 133 -16.73 28.60 -46.71
CA LEU A 133 -15.88 27.66 -47.44
C LEU A 133 -14.63 28.35 -48.04
N GLN A 134 -13.53 27.59 -48.12
CA GLN A 134 -12.30 27.99 -48.79
C GLN A 134 -12.47 28.05 -50.32
N ARG A 135 -13.28 27.12 -50.88
CA ARG A 135 -13.59 27.07 -52.32
C ARG A 135 -15.07 26.76 -52.49
N SER A 136 -15.75 27.47 -53.40
CA SER A 136 -17.18 27.25 -53.67
C SER A 136 -17.49 25.84 -54.22
N GLU A 137 -16.51 25.19 -54.84
CA GLU A 137 -16.60 23.81 -55.33
C GLU A 137 -16.65 22.74 -54.21
N ASP A 138 -16.30 23.08 -52.97
CA ASP A 138 -16.34 22.15 -51.84
C ASP A 138 -17.77 22.00 -51.23
N ARG A 139 -18.77 22.78 -51.68
CA ARG A 139 -20.16 22.71 -51.18
C ARG A 139 -20.78 21.29 -51.22
N PRO A 140 -20.58 20.46 -52.27
CA PRO A 140 -21.08 19.08 -52.25
C PRO A 140 -20.40 18.20 -51.18
N ARG A 141 -19.14 18.49 -50.82
CA ARG A 141 -18.42 17.78 -49.76
C ARG A 141 -18.92 18.20 -48.38
N LEU A 142 -19.19 19.50 -48.19
CA LEU A 142 -19.87 20.02 -47.00
C LEU A 142 -21.24 19.34 -46.79
N ALA A 143 -22.05 19.27 -47.85
CA ALA A 143 -23.36 18.61 -47.83
C ALA A 143 -23.30 17.10 -47.56
N ALA A 144 -22.21 16.42 -47.95
CA ALA A 144 -21.99 15.01 -47.64
C ALA A 144 -21.53 14.77 -46.19
N LEU A 145 -20.80 15.72 -45.58
CA LEU A 145 -20.22 15.57 -44.23
C LEU A 145 -21.23 15.91 -43.11
N LEU A 146 -21.97 17.01 -43.24
CA LEU A 146 -22.80 17.52 -42.15
C LEU A 146 -23.88 16.54 -41.64
N PRO A 147 -24.63 15.81 -42.50
CA PRO A 147 -25.65 14.88 -42.02
C PRO A 147 -25.10 13.79 -41.09
N GLY A 148 -23.98 13.16 -41.45
CA GLY A 148 -23.35 12.12 -40.63
C GLY A 148 -22.74 12.65 -39.33
N LEU A 149 -22.25 13.90 -39.35
CA LEU A 149 -21.76 14.59 -38.14
C LEU A 149 -22.90 14.90 -37.16
N LEU A 150 -24.02 15.45 -37.64
CA LEU A 150 -25.21 15.74 -36.83
C LEU A 150 -25.85 14.44 -36.31
N GLU A 151 -26.01 13.44 -37.17
CA GLU A 151 -26.53 12.13 -36.78
C GLU A 151 -25.70 11.49 -35.65
N LEU A 152 -24.37 11.60 -35.70
CA LEU A 152 -23.51 11.13 -34.62
C LEU A 152 -23.74 11.87 -33.29
N VAL A 153 -24.03 13.18 -33.31
CA VAL A 153 -24.37 13.93 -32.09
C VAL A 153 -25.61 13.32 -31.43
N HIS A 154 -26.70 13.17 -32.17
CA HIS A 154 -27.95 12.58 -31.66
C HIS A 154 -27.73 11.13 -31.21
N ARG A 155 -27.18 10.28 -32.08
CA ARG A 155 -27.00 8.85 -31.80
C ARG A 155 -26.12 8.58 -30.57
N THR A 156 -25.11 9.42 -30.31
CA THR A 156 -24.30 9.30 -29.09
C THR A 156 -25.09 9.70 -27.84
N LEU A 157 -25.94 10.72 -27.92
CA LEU A 157 -26.79 11.16 -26.81
C LEU A 157 -27.95 10.18 -26.54
N ASP A 158 -28.55 9.61 -27.58
CA ASP A 158 -29.74 8.74 -27.48
C ASP A 158 -29.44 7.33 -26.97
N ARG A 159 -28.16 6.91 -27.03
CA ARG A 159 -27.65 5.76 -26.29
C ARG A 159 -27.59 5.99 -24.78
N LEU A 160 -27.60 7.24 -24.31
CA LEU A 160 -27.56 7.58 -22.88
C LEU A 160 -28.97 7.82 -22.36
N ASN A 161 -29.22 7.47 -21.09
CA ASN A 161 -30.52 7.76 -20.48
C ASN A 161 -30.72 9.26 -20.31
N VAL A 162 -31.97 9.71 -20.47
CA VAL A 162 -32.38 11.09 -20.17
C VAL A 162 -32.86 11.15 -18.73
N VAL A 163 -32.21 11.98 -17.91
CA VAL A 163 -32.65 12.28 -16.55
C VAL A 163 -33.22 13.70 -16.54
N ALA A 164 -34.53 13.82 -16.34
CA ALA A 164 -35.21 15.11 -16.19
C ALA A 164 -34.85 15.74 -14.83
N LEU A 165 -34.69 17.07 -14.83
CA LEU A 165 -34.17 17.81 -13.68
C LEU A 165 -35.20 18.78 -13.09
N HIS A 166 -35.23 18.84 -11.75
CA HIS A 166 -36.06 19.76 -10.98
C HIS A 166 -35.24 20.41 -9.83
N PRO A 167 -35.53 21.65 -9.42
CA PRO A 167 -34.84 22.30 -8.30
C PRO A 167 -34.97 21.51 -6.99
N GLY A 168 -33.85 21.29 -6.29
CA GLY A 168 -33.75 20.50 -5.06
C GLY A 168 -33.50 19.00 -5.25
N GLN A 169 -33.55 18.49 -6.50
CA GLN A 169 -33.27 17.09 -6.81
C GLN A 169 -31.77 16.77 -6.63
N VAL A 170 -31.46 15.53 -6.22
CA VAL A 170 -30.08 15.03 -6.13
C VAL A 170 -29.88 13.91 -7.14
N ILE A 171 -28.87 14.06 -8.00
CA ILE A 171 -28.44 13.03 -8.96
C ILE A 171 -27.10 12.46 -8.51
N TYR A 172 -27.02 11.14 -8.34
CA TYR A 172 -25.80 10.43 -8.01
C TYR A 172 -25.25 9.73 -9.25
N ASN A 173 -24.16 10.27 -9.78
CA ASN A 173 -23.40 9.65 -10.85
C ASN A 173 -22.46 8.59 -10.26
N ALA A 174 -23.01 7.39 -10.08
CA ALA A 174 -22.32 6.20 -9.61
C ALA A 174 -22.90 4.96 -10.30
N HIS A 175 -22.06 3.97 -10.57
CA HIS A 175 -22.49 2.67 -11.10
C HIS A 175 -23.48 2.00 -10.12
N PRO A 176 -24.73 1.72 -10.52
CA PRO A 176 -25.78 1.31 -9.57
C PRO A 176 -25.43 0.09 -8.70
N ALA A 177 -24.81 -0.94 -9.27
CA ALA A 177 -24.42 -2.14 -8.51
C ALA A 177 -23.27 -1.92 -7.50
N GLN A 178 -22.58 -0.77 -7.55
CA GLN A 178 -21.55 -0.36 -6.58
C GLN A 178 -22.06 0.72 -5.61
N ALA A 179 -23.21 1.35 -5.87
CA ALA A 179 -23.67 2.55 -5.16
C ALA A 179 -23.88 2.32 -3.64
N GLU A 180 -24.32 1.12 -3.26
CA GLU A 180 -24.54 0.68 -1.87
C GLU A 180 -23.40 -0.18 -1.29
N SER A 181 -22.28 -0.32 -2.01
CA SER A 181 -21.16 -1.20 -1.60
C SER A 181 -20.13 -0.50 -0.71
N ASP A 182 -19.36 -1.28 0.05
CA ASP A 182 -18.20 -0.80 0.82
C ASP A 182 -17.02 -0.32 -0.07
N ALA A 183 -17.08 -0.56 -1.39
CA ALA A 183 -16.11 -0.06 -2.34
C ALA A 183 -16.47 1.37 -2.78
N THR A 184 -15.47 2.17 -3.19
CA THR A 184 -15.78 3.47 -3.82
C THR A 184 -16.35 3.23 -5.22
N PRO A 185 -17.59 3.64 -5.53
CA PRO A 185 -18.19 3.39 -6.83
C PRO A 185 -17.51 4.21 -7.94
N SER A 186 -17.58 3.71 -9.16
CA SER A 186 -17.14 4.45 -10.36
C SER A 186 -18.29 5.31 -10.90
N ALA A 187 -17.99 6.47 -11.49
CA ALA A 187 -18.98 7.24 -12.24
C ALA A 187 -19.36 6.53 -13.55
N GLU A 188 -20.59 6.76 -13.99
CA GLU A 188 -21.10 6.38 -15.30
C GLU A 188 -20.76 7.44 -16.37
N VAL A 189 -20.86 7.02 -17.63
CA VAL A 189 -20.74 7.94 -18.78
C VAL A 189 -21.88 8.95 -18.77
N HIS A 190 -21.58 10.23 -19.04
CA HIS A 190 -22.57 11.29 -18.95
C HIS A 190 -22.25 12.51 -19.82
N ALA A 191 -23.26 13.36 -20.01
CA ALA A 191 -23.16 14.71 -20.56
C ALA A 191 -24.18 15.62 -19.84
N LEU A 192 -23.74 16.77 -19.35
CA LEU A 192 -24.60 17.73 -18.64
C LEU A 192 -25.25 18.73 -19.61
N GLY A 193 -26.50 19.10 -19.35
CA GLY A 193 -27.31 19.91 -20.26
C GLY A 193 -27.97 19.10 -21.37
N ASN A 194 -28.73 19.79 -22.22
CA ASN A 194 -29.48 19.19 -23.32
C ASN A 194 -29.32 20.01 -24.62
N LEU A 195 -29.84 19.47 -25.73
CA LEU A 195 -29.69 20.08 -27.06
C LEU A 195 -30.50 21.37 -27.19
N GLU A 196 -31.61 21.45 -26.45
CA GLU A 196 -32.52 22.58 -26.36
C GLU A 196 -31.93 23.78 -25.60
N GLY A 197 -30.71 23.66 -25.07
CA GLY A 197 -29.99 24.73 -24.38
C GLY A 197 -30.61 25.14 -23.04
N ARG A 198 -31.38 24.25 -22.39
CA ARG A 198 -32.06 24.55 -21.12
C ARG A 198 -31.05 24.75 -20.01
N TRP A 199 -31.18 25.88 -19.33
CA TRP A 199 -30.27 26.29 -18.26
C TRP A 199 -30.41 25.40 -17.01
N ILE A 200 -29.27 25.05 -16.41
CA ILE A 200 -29.16 24.29 -15.15
C ILE A 200 -28.13 24.96 -14.25
N LEU A 201 -28.49 25.18 -12.99
CA LEU A 201 -27.59 25.54 -11.91
C LEU A 201 -27.47 24.38 -10.92
N ALA A 202 -26.27 23.82 -10.75
CA ALA A 202 -26.04 22.68 -9.88
C ALA A 202 -24.79 22.83 -8.99
N LEU A 203 -24.82 22.26 -7.79
CA LEU A 203 -23.63 21.99 -7.00
C LEU A 203 -23.15 20.58 -7.34
N GLU A 204 -22.03 20.48 -8.05
CA GLU A 204 -21.29 19.24 -8.31
C GLU A 204 -20.34 18.97 -7.14
N ILE A 205 -20.34 17.73 -6.65
CA ILE A 205 -19.47 17.24 -5.59
C ILE A 205 -18.73 16.01 -6.11
N ARG A 206 -17.40 16.09 -6.16
CA ARG A 206 -16.55 14.94 -6.49
C ARG A 206 -15.15 15.03 -5.90
N ARG A 207 -14.33 14.00 -6.12
CA ARG A 207 -12.88 14.05 -5.83
C ARG A 207 -12.11 14.72 -6.99
N PRO A 208 -10.99 15.43 -6.73
CA PRO A 208 -10.10 15.91 -7.79
C PRO A 208 -9.59 14.75 -8.64
N GLY A 209 -9.69 14.85 -9.96
CA GLY A 209 -9.34 13.75 -10.87
C GLY A 209 -9.48 14.12 -12.36
N ILE A 210 -8.96 13.24 -13.21
CA ILE A 210 -8.96 13.37 -14.68
C ILE A 210 -10.40 13.22 -15.21
N THR A 211 -10.65 13.76 -16.40
CA THR A 211 -11.92 13.62 -17.13
C THR A 211 -11.60 13.23 -18.56
N TYR A 212 -12.00 12.01 -18.95
CA TYR A 212 -11.78 11.51 -20.31
C TYR A 212 -12.98 11.91 -21.18
N ARG A 213 -12.70 12.62 -22.27
CA ARG A 213 -13.73 13.09 -23.20
C ARG A 213 -13.84 12.14 -24.38
N ALA A 214 -14.98 11.45 -24.48
CA ALA A 214 -15.30 10.58 -25.61
C ALA A 214 -15.78 11.38 -26.82
N TRP A 215 -16.68 12.34 -26.61
CA TRP A 215 -17.27 13.15 -27.68
C TRP A 215 -17.57 14.58 -27.21
N ASP A 216 -17.51 15.54 -28.14
CA ASP A 216 -17.67 16.97 -27.82
C ASP A 216 -18.69 17.66 -28.74
N HIS A 217 -19.70 16.93 -29.24
CA HIS A 217 -20.85 17.50 -29.97
C HIS A 217 -20.48 18.50 -31.08
N LEU A 218 -19.48 18.16 -31.90
CA LEU A 218 -18.95 19.00 -32.98
C LEU A 218 -18.34 20.34 -32.54
N ARG A 219 -17.88 20.44 -31.29
CA ARG A 219 -17.41 21.71 -30.71
C ARG A 219 -16.18 22.31 -31.40
N PHE A 220 -16.26 23.62 -31.64
CA PHE A 220 -15.16 24.50 -32.03
C PHE A 220 -14.89 25.59 -30.94
N PRO A 221 -13.64 26.04 -30.76
CA PRO A 221 -12.42 25.42 -31.28
C PRO A 221 -12.24 23.99 -30.74
N MET A 222 -11.66 23.13 -31.59
CA MET A 222 -11.63 21.68 -31.35
C MET A 222 -10.79 21.34 -30.11
N ARG A 223 -11.42 20.76 -29.09
CA ARG A 223 -10.72 20.26 -27.90
C ARG A 223 -10.12 18.88 -28.17
N ALA A 224 -9.16 18.49 -27.32
CA ALA A 224 -8.67 17.11 -27.30
C ALA A 224 -9.77 16.14 -26.85
N LEU A 225 -9.79 14.97 -27.49
CA LEU A 225 -10.58 13.80 -27.10
C LEU A 225 -9.63 12.70 -26.63
N ALA A 226 -10.10 11.86 -25.71
CA ALA A 226 -9.41 10.68 -25.19
C ALA A 226 -10.37 9.51 -25.36
N ILE A 227 -10.61 9.12 -26.62
CA ILE A 227 -11.74 8.25 -27.01
C ILE A 227 -11.53 6.85 -26.43
N GLU A 228 -10.30 6.35 -26.53
CA GLU A 228 -9.88 5.03 -26.11
C GLU A 228 -9.88 4.92 -24.58
N GLU A 229 -9.29 5.90 -23.89
CA GLU A 229 -9.27 5.94 -22.42
C GLU A 229 -10.66 6.17 -21.83
N ALA A 230 -11.51 6.96 -22.50
CA ALA A 230 -12.90 7.11 -22.12
C ALA A 230 -13.63 5.78 -22.24
N VAL A 231 -13.68 5.17 -23.43
CA VAL A 231 -14.43 3.91 -23.61
C VAL A 231 -13.87 2.77 -22.74
N ALA A 232 -12.56 2.72 -22.48
CA ALA A 232 -11.95 1.75 -21.57
C ALA A 232 -12.31 1.94 -20.08
N THR A 233 -12.88 3.09 -19.70
CA THR A 233 -13.33 3.39 -18.33
C THR A 233 -14.86 3.50 -18.19
N MET A 234 -15.61 3.36 -19.28
CA MET A 234 -17.07 3.26 -19.24
C MET A 234 -17.49 1.87 -18.75
N ASN A 235 -18.51 1.82 -17.89
CA ASN A 235 -19.41 0.67 -17.90
C ASN A 235 -20.17 0.67 -19.24
N LEU A 236 -20.22 -0.48 -19.91
CA LEU A 236 -20.86 -0.65 -21.23
C LEU A 236 -22.20 -1.36 -21.14
N GLU A 237 -22.69 -1.66 -19.94
CA GLU A 237 -24.00 -2.28 -19.70
C GLU A 237 -25.11 -1.23 -19.59
N ALA A 238 -26.35 -1.64 -19.88
CA ALA A 238 -27.53 -0.81 -19.68
C ALA A 238 -27.79 -0.51 -18.20
N SER A 239 -28.39 0.66 -17.93
CA SER A 239 -28.73 1.20 -16.60
C SER A 239 -30.10 1.88 -16.64
N ASP A 240 -30.80 1.95 -15.52
CA ASP A 240 -32.10 2.67 -15.42
C ASP A 240 -31.87 4.12 -14.97
N PRO A 241 -32.48 5.14 -15.63
CA PRO A 241 -32.34 6.54 -15.20
C PRO A 241 -32.78 6.79 -13.75
N ARG A 242 -33.66 5.95 -13.19
CA ARG A 242 -34.17 6.08 -11.82
C ARG A 242 -33.12 5.72 -10.77
N ASP A 243 -32.16 4.85 -11.10
CA ASP A 243 -31.10 4.42 -10.18
C ASP A 243 -30.15 5.58 -9.80
N PHE A 244 -30.14 6.65 -10.60
CA PHE A 244 -29.33 7.84 -10.37
C PHE A 244 -30.07 8.94 -9.59
N VAL A 245 -31.38 8.86 -9.39
CA VAL A 245 -32.17 9.90 -8.70
C VAL A 245 -32.30 9.53 -7.23
N ILE A 246 -31.74 10.37 -6.36
CA ILE A 246 -31.65 10.08 -4.92
C ILE A 246 -32.59 10.99 -4.13
N GLU A 247 -33.52 10.38 -3.40
CA GLU A 247 -34.34 11.04 -2.39
C GLU A 247 -33.58 11.11 -1.05
N PRO A 248 -33.30 12.30 -0.50
CA PRO A 248 -32.60 12.41 0.78
C PRO A 248 -33.39 11.78 1.94
N ARG A 249 -32.72 10.98 2.77
CA ARG A 249 -33.30 10.37 3.98
C ARG A 249 -33.16 11.30 5.19
N SER A 250 -34.25 11.54 5.92
CA SER A 250 -34.21 12.27 7.20
C SER A 250 -33.36 11.52 8.24
N LEU A 251 -32.49 12.25 8.95
CA LEU A 251 -31.70 11.76 10.08
C LEU A 251 -32.30 12.14 11.44
N ALA A 252 -33.57 12.55 11.50
CA ALA A 252 -34.23 12.93 12.74
C ALA A 252 -34.27 11.78 13.77
N GLU A 253 -34.55 10.56 13.31
CA GLU A 253 -34.53 9.33 14.13
C GLU A 253 -33.11 8.96 14.57
N ASP A 254 -32.09 9.31 13.77
CA ASP A 254 -30.67 9.17 14.10
C ASP A 254 -30.15 10.29 15.03
N GLY A 255 -31.05 11.02 15.70
CA GLY A 255 -30.73 12.10 16.64
C GLY A 255 -30.24 13.40 15.99
N ARG A 256 -30.41 13.57 14.68
CA ARG A 256 -30.03 14.79 13.92
C ARG A 256 -31.24 15.44 13.24
N PRO A 257 -32.16 16.06 14.00
CA PRO A 257 -33.30 16.77 13.44
C PRO A 257 -32.86 17.91 12.50
N GLY A 258 -33.62 18.11 11.42
CA GLY A 258 -33.29 19.08 10.37
C GLY A 258 -32.10 18.71 9.47
N VAL A 259 -31.57 17.48 9.57
CA VAL A 259 -30.55 16.95 8.66
C VAL A 259 -31.14 15.86 7.77
N TRP A 260 -30.85 15.94 6.47
CA TRP A 260 -31.27 14.97 5.47
C TRP A 260 -30.06 14.45 4.69
N ARG A 261 -29.81 13.15 4.70
CA ARG A 261 -28.67 12.55 3.97
C ARG A 261 -29.09 12.11 2.59
N SER A 262 -28.47 12.67 1.56
CA SER A 262 -28.58 12.12 0.20
C SER A 262 -27.59 10.97 0.00
N ILE A 263 -26.31 11.18 0.32
CA ILE A 263 -25.24 10.22 -0.01
C ILE A 263 -24.39 9.88 1.22
N ALA A 264 -24.04 8.61 1.36
CA ALA A 264 -22.87 8.18 2.13
C ALA A 264 -22.18 7.04 1.39
N CYS A 265 -21.01 7.31 0.81
CA CYS A 265 -20.15 6.30 0.18
C CYS A 265 -18.70 6.53 0.60
N PRO A 266 -17.76 5.60 0.35
CA PRO A 266 -16.37 5.74 0.79
C PRO A 266 -15.60 6.93 0.18
N ALA A 267 -16.14 7.62 -0.83
CA ALA A 267 -15.58 8.87 -1.35
C ALA A 267 -15.98 10.10 -0.52
N PHE A 268 -17.25 10.23 -0.15
CA PHE A 268 -17.80 11.40 0.57
C PHE A 268 -19.19 11.08 1.15
N VAL A 269 -19.61 11.89 2.12
CA VAL A 269 -20.96 11.94 2.68
C VAL A 269 -21.54 13.32 2.38
N VAL A 270 -22.80 13.36 1.94
CA VAL A 270 -23.55 14.58 1.58
C VAL A 270 -24.79 14.69 2.46
N ASP A 271 -24.76 15.64 3.39
CA ASP A 271 -25.84 15.97 4.31
C ASP A 271 -26.43 17.34 3.95
N HIS A 272 -27.75 17.44 3.89
CA HIS A 272 -28.50 18.67 3.66
C HIS A 272 -29.00 19.19 5.01
N LEU A 273 -28.48 20.35 5.43
CA LEU A 273 -28.83 21.03 6.67
C LEU A 273 -29.96 22.02 6.39
N ARG A 274 -31.14 21.80 6.98
CA ARG A 274 -32.37 22.57 6.72
C ARG A 274 -32.94 23.13 8.04
N PRO A 275 -32.41 24.25 8.55
CA PRO A 275 -32.91 24.86 9.78
C PRO A 275 -34.24 25.60 9.55
N THR A 276 -35.08 25.62 10.58
CA THR A 276 -36.38 26.30 10.62
C THR A 276 -36.46 27.25 11.82
N ALA A 277 -37.52 28.07 11.89
CA ALA A 277 -37.71 29.03 12.99
C ALA A 277 -37.72 28.39 14.39
N ASP A 278 -38.10 27.12 14.48
CA ASP A 278 -38.16 26.30 15.69
C ASP A 278 -37.02 25.28 15.82
N GLN A 279 -36.25 25.00 14.75
CA GLN A 279 -35.18 24.01 14.73
C GLN A 279 -33.87 24.57 14.16
N ALA A 280 -32.92 24.89 15.05
CA ALA A 280 -31.53 25.08 14.66
C ALA A 280 -30.86 23.73 14.34
N VAL A 281 -29.93 23.70 13.39
CA VAL A 281 -29.31 22.46 12.89
C VAL A 281 -27.81 22.46 13.15
N ARG A 282 -27.26 21.33 13.62
CA ARG A 282 -25.82 21.17 13.87
C ARG A 282 -25.11 20.56 12.67
N ALA A 283 -24.08 21.24 12.18
CA ALA A 283 -23.13 20.64 11.25
C ALA A 283 -22.31 19.57 11.99
N ALA A 284 -22.08 18.41 11.37
CA ALA A 284 -21.35 17.31 12.02
C ALA A 284 -19.83 17.52 11.90
N THR A 285 -19.13 17.83 13.00
CA THR A 285 -17.65 17.99 13.03
C THR A 285 -16.91 17.50 14.29
N PRO A 286 -17.13 16.29 14.84
CA PRO A 286 -16.16 15.67 15.76
C PRO A 286 -14.82 15.35 15.05
N GLY A 287 -13.89 16.30 15.03
CA GLY A 287 -12.49 16.09 14.61
C GLY A 287 -12.26 15.89 13.10
N GLN A 288 -13.24 16.24 12.26
CA GLN A 288 -13.17 16.09 10.80
C GLN A 288 -13.47 17.42 10.09
N ALA A 289 -12.77 17.70 9.00
CA ALA A 289 -13.05 18.84 8.15
C ALA A 289 -14.25 18.56 7.22
N SER A 290 -15.03 19.60 6.94
CA SER A 290 -16.14 19.55 5.97
C SER A 290 -16.29 20.86 5.22
N THR A 291 -16.89 20.83 4.03
CA THR A 291 -17.32 22.05 3.34
C THR A 291 -18.82 22.23 3.48
N LEU A 292 -19.26 23.48 3.63
CA LEU A 292 -20.67 23.86 3.69
C LEU A 292 -20.97 24.81 2.53
N HIS A 293 -22.04 24.54 1.79
CA HIS A 293 -22.46 25.30 0.61
C HIS A 293 -23.91 25.72 0.79
N CYS A 294 -24.19 27.01 0.97
CA CYS A 294 -25.57 27.47 1.06
C CYS A 294 -26.17 27.54 -0.34
N VAL A 295 -27.15 26.68 -0.60
CA VAL A 295 -27.82 26.55 -1.90
C VAL A 295 -29.17 27.25 -1.93
N ARG A 296 -29.79 27.50 -0.75
CA ARG A 296 -31.05 28.24 -0.64
C ARG A 296 -31.08 29.09 0.64
N GLY A 297 -31.63 30.29 0.55
CA GLY A 297 -31.89 31.19 1.67
C GLY A 297 -30.64 31.73 2.36
N GLU A 298 -30.74 31.90 3.69
CA GLU A 298 -29.64 32.36 4.54
C GLU A 298 -29.75 31.78 5.96
N VAL A 299 -28.59 31.55 6.58
CA VAL A 299 -28.47 31.04 7.95
C VAL A 299 -27.48 31.87 8.76
N ARG A 300 -27.73 32.00 10.06
CA ARG A 300 -26.76 32.53 11.03
C ARG A 300 -25.90 31.38 11.55
N LEU A 301 -24.59 31.61 11.59
CA LEU A 301 -23.60 30.65 12.05
C LEU A 301 -23.16 30.99 13.48
N ARG A 302 -23.21 29.98 14.37
CA ARG A 302 -22.75 30.10 15.75
C ARG A 302 -21.89 28.93 16.18
N ASP A 303 -20.86 29.19 16.97
CA ASP A 303 -20.06 28.17 17.66
C ASP A 303 -20.14 28.37 19.18
N ALA A 304 -19.26 27.67 19.92
CA ALA A 304 -19.17 27.79 21.37
C ALA A 304 -18.68 29.17 21.87
N ALA A 305 -18.11 30.02 21.01
CA ALA A 305 -17.63 31.36 21.35
C ALA A 305 -18.68 32.45 21.05
N GLY A 306 -19.60 32.22 20.09
CA GLY A 306 -20.70 33.14 19.83
C GLY A 306 -21.20 33.09 18.39
N GLU A 307 -21.64 34.24 17.87
CA GLU A 307 -21.98 34.41 16.46
C GLU A 307 -20.70 34.59 15.62
N ILE A 308 -20.57 33.78 14.57
CA ILE A 308 -19.44 33.81 13.63
C ILE A 308 -19.77 34.67 12.40
N GLY A 309 -21.05 34.75 12.04
CA GLY A 309 -21.56 35.54 10.93
C GLY A 309 -22.73 34.86 10.21
N MET A 310 -22.92 35.17 8.92
CA MET A 310 -23.99 34.62 8.08
C MET A 310 -23.45 33.86 6.88
N LEU A 311 -24.11 32.76 6.52
CA LEU A 311 -23.92 32.06 5.26
C LEU A 311 -25.21 32.23 4.43
N VAL A 312 -25.08 32.88 3.28
CA VAL A 312 -26.18 33.18 2.36
C VAL A 312 -26.03 32.39 1.06
N ALA A 313 -27.11 32.19 0.32
CA ALA A 313 -27.10 31.44 -0.94
C ALA A 313 -25.96 31.86 -1.89
N GLY A 314 -25.28 30.88 -2.49
CA GLY A 314 -24.10 31.07 -3.33
C GLY A 314 -22.78 31.25 -2.56
N ARG A 315 -22.80 31.36 -1.22
CA ARG A 315 -21.58 31.35 -0.39
C ARG A 315 -21.24 29.94 0.12
N SER A 316 -19.94 29.71 0.27
CA SER A 316 -19.38 28.47 0.79
C SER A 316 -18.42 28.73 1.95
N LEU A 317 -18.30 27.76 2.85
CA LEU A 317 -17.43 27.76 4.02
C LEU A 317 -16.63 26.45 4.06
N LEU A 318 -15.33 26.52 4.35
CA LEU A 318 -14.58 25.37 4.85
C LEU A 318 -14.68 25.38 6.38
N LEU A 319 -15.20 24.32 6.97
CA LEU A 319 -15.29 24.13 8.41
C LEU A 319 -14.11 23.28 8.90
N PRO A 320 -13.14 23.86 9.64
CA PRO A 320 -11.94 23.16 10.10
C PRO A 320 -12.26 22.04 11.10
N ALA A 321 -11.48 20.96 11.08
CA ALA A 321 -11.57 19.86 12.04
C ALA A 321 -11.38 20.29 13.51
N GLY A 322 -10.68 21.40 13.76
CA GLY A 322 -10.56 22.00 15.09
C GLY A 322 -11.85 22.63 15.64
N VAL A 323 -12.85 22.93 14.79
CA VAL A 323 -14.14 23.50 15.21
C VAL A 323 -15.08 22.36 15.60
N ARG A 324 -15.19 22.13 16.90
CA ARG A 324 -15.93 20.99 17.48
C ARG A 324 -17.45 21.06 17.30
N GLU A 325 -18.00 22.26 17.12
CA GLU A 325 -19.43 22.48 16.99
C GLU A 325 -19.70 23.74 16.16
N LEU A 326 -20.58 23.62 15.17
CA LEU A 326 -21.15 24.73 14.41
C LEU A 326 -22.67 24.53 14.32
N VAL A 327 -23.42 25.53 14.75
CA VAL A 327 -24.88 25.59 14.72
C VAL A 327 -25.32 26.56 13.63
N LEU A 328 -26.26 26.12 12.80
CA LEU A 328 -26.96 26.91 11.79
C LEU A 328 -28.33 27.27 12.35
N GLU A 329 -28.56 28.55 12.58
CA GLU A 329 -29.86 29.11 12.96
C GLU A 329 -30.57 29.68 11.73
N TRP A 330 -31.87 29.45 11.65
CA TRP A 330 -32.75 30.04 10.64
C TRP A 330 -32.87 31.56 10.81
N ILE A 331 -33.04 32.28 9.70
CA ILE A 331 -33.27 33.73 9.69
C ILE A 331 -34.63 34.06 9.07
N ALA A 332 -34.86 33.63 7.82
CA ALA A 332 -36.08 33.88 7.07
C ALA A 332 -36.22 32.88 5.90
N GLY A 333 -37.45 32.67 5.41
CA GLY A 333 -37.73 31.88 4.20
C GLY A 333 -37.40 30.39 4.32
N GLU A 334 -37.13 29.75 3.19
CA GLU A 334 -36.52 28.41 3.16
C GLU A 334 -35.00 28.53 3.17
N ALA A 335 -34.33 27.73 4.00
CA ALA A 335 -32.87 27.70 4.09
C ALA A 335 -32.34 26.27 3.89
N GLU A 336 -31.33 26.11 3.04
CA GLU A 336 -30.67 24.83 2.81
C GLU A 336 -29.16 25.03 2.61
N VAL A 337 -28.38 24.28 3.39
CA VAL A 337 -26.92 24.24 3.33
C VAL A 337 -26.46 22.80 3.14
N VAL A 338 -25.80 22.51 2.03
CA VAL A 338 -25.20 21.20 1.76
C VAL A 338 -23.85 21.12 2.48
N GLN A 339 -23.76 20.24 3.48
CA GLN A 339 -22.51 19.86 4.14
C GLN A 339 -21.93 18.62 3.44
N VAL A 340 -20.67 18.70 3.03
CA VAL A 340 -19.92 17.56 2.49
C VAL A 340 -18.76 17.24 3.42
N CYS A 341 -18.67 16.01 3.90
CA CYS A 341 -17.51 15.50 4.63
C CYS A 341 -16.91 14.28 3.93
N MET A 342 -15.60 14.11 4.11
CA MET A 342 -14.90 12.91 3.68
C MET A 342 -15.03 11.87 4.79
N PRO A 343 -15.59 10.68 4.56
CA PRO A 343 -15.60 9.65 5.58
C PRO A 343 -14.16 9.32 5.94
N VAL A 344 -13.81 9.52 7.21
CA VAL A 344 -12.63 8.88 7.79
C VAL A 344 -12.98 7.41 7.92
N VAL A 345 -12.73 6.66 6.85
CA VAL A 345 -12.51 5.23 6.96
C VAL A 345 -11.35 5.07 7.93
N ASP A 346 -11.62 4.55 9.12
CA ASP A 346 -10.57 4.09 10.03
C ASP A 346 -9.70 3.16 9.19
N ALA A 347 -8.45 3.54 9.00
CA ALA A 347 -7.58 2.97 7.99
C ALA A 347 -7.28 1.51 8.34
N GLY A 348 -8.16 0.61 7.89
CA GLY A 348 -8.07 -0.82 8.14
C GLY A 348 -6.69 -1.33 7.73
N PRO A 349 -6.15 -2.37 8.38
CA PRO A 349 -4.73 -2.73 8.26
C PRO A 349 -4.22 -2.88 6.82
N GLU A 350 -5.06 -3.40 5.91
CA GLU A 350 -4.76 -3.47 4.48
C GLU A 350 -4.41 -2.11 3.84
N SER A 351 -5.17 -1.05 4.17
CA SER A 351 -4.91 0.29 3.66
C SER A 351 -3.59 0.88 4.17
N GLY A 352 -3.19 0.51 5.39
CA GLY A 352 -1.90 0.93 5.96
C GLY A 352 -0.72 0.14 5.41
N LEU A 353 -0.88 -1.17 5.18
CA LEU A 353 0.07 -2.02 4.46
C LEU A 353 0.36 -1.45 3.05
N ARG A 354 -0.69 -1.18 2.26
CA ARG A 354 -0.54 -0.61 0.90
C ARG A 354 0.14 0.76 0.92
N ARG A 355 -0.29 1.70 1.78
CA ARG A 355 0.35 3.03 1.92
C ARG A 355 1.82 2.96 2.34
N ASN A 356 2.16 2.05 3.25
CA ASN A 356 3.56 1.85 3.64
C ASN A 356 4.38 1.22 2.50
N LEU A 357 3.82 0.31 1.70
CA LEU A 357 4.47 -0.25 0.51
C LEU A 357 4.69 0.82 -0.58
N GLU A 358 3.73 1.70 -0.82
CA GLU A 358 3.84 2.85 -1.73
C GLU A 358 4.93 3.83 -1.27
N ALA A 359 4.90 4.23 0.01
CA ALA A 359 5.92 5.10 0.59
C ALA A 359 7.32 4.47 0.51
N LEU A 360 7.44 3.17 0.82
CA LEU A 360 8.66 2.39 0.70
C LEU A 360 9.21 2.38 -0.74
N ARG A 361 8.36 2.12 -1.74
CA ARG A 361 8.75 2.14 -3.17
C ARG A 361 9.23 3.52 -3.62
N ALA A 362 8.72 4.61 -3.06
CA ALA A 362 9.16 5.97 -3.38
C ALA A 362 10.54 6.36 -2.80
N LEU A 363 11.01 5.71 -1.72
CA LEU A 363 12.25 6.12 -1.03
C LEU A 363 13.52 5.98 -1.85
N ALA A 364 13.67 4.88 -2.61
CA ALA A 364 14.86 4.66 -3.42
C ALA A 364 14.93 5.65 -4.61
N PRO A 365 13.88 5.82 -5.46
CA PRO A 365 13.86 6.86 -6.50
C PRO A 365 14.11 8.27 -5.96
N ALA A 366 13.50 8.64 -4.83
CA ALA A 366 13.72 9.93 -4.18
C ALA A 366 15.09 10.08 -3.51
N SER A 367 15.91 9.02 -3.48
CA SER A 367 17.18 8.97 -2.75
C SER A 367 17.03 9.40 -1.28
N ALA A 368 15.95 8.92 -0.64
CA ALA A 368 15.54 9.24 0.73
C ALA A 368 15.76 8.09 1.73
N GLY A 369 16.23 6.92 1.26
CA GLY A 369 16.64 5.79 2.09
C GLY A 369 18.07 5.91 2.67
N PRO A 370 18.55 4.86 3.35
CA PRO A 370 19.73 4.91 4.23
C PRO A 370 21.02 5.29 3.49
N GLY A 371 21.77 6.24 4.05
CA GLY A 371 23.09 6.62 3.56
C GLY A 371 24.20 5.63 3.95
N GLN A 372 23.98 4.80 4.97
CA GLN A 372 24.94 3.83 5.49
C GLN A 372 24.24 2.50 5.80
N VAL A 373 24.83 1.40 5.35
CA VAL A 373 24.37 0.03 5.59
C VAL A 373 25.51 -0.81 6.19
N LEU A 374 25.24 -1.53 7.27
CA LEU A 374 26.21 -2.39 7.97
C LEU A 374 25.73 -3.85 7.96
N ALA A 375 26.40 -4.71 7.20
CA ALA A 375 26.11 -6.14 7.20
C ALA A 375 27.15 -6.91 8.01
N ILE A 376 26.71 -7.75 8.94
CA ILE A 376 27.56 -8.76 9.57
C ILE A 376 27.36 -10.08 8.86
N VAL A 377 28.47 -10.76 8.57
CA VAL A 377 28.54 -12.02 7.84
C VAL A 377 29.51 -12.98 8.54
N ASN A 378 29.44 -14.28 8.24
CA ASN A 378 30.46 -15.20 8.74
C ASN A 378 31.78 -14.98 7.99
N GLY A 379 32.91 -15.37 8.58
CA GLY A 379 34.22 -15.35 7.90
C GLY A 379 34.20 -16.01 6.51
N GLY A 380 34.78 -15.32 5.52
CA GLY A 380 34.85 -15.75 4.11
C GLY A 380 33.61 -15.42 3.25
N ASP A 381 32.56 -14.81 3.80
CA ASP A 381 31.36 -14.40 3.06
C ASP A 381 31.35 -12.92 2.62
N GLY A 382 32.30 -12.12 3.12
CA GLY A 382 32.36 -10.66 2.95
C GLY A 382 32.25 -10.20 1.50
N PRO A 383 33.18 -10.60 0.61
CA PRO A 383 33.17 -10.16 -0.79
C PRO A 383 31.89 -10.52 -1.56
N LEU A 384 31.30 -11.68 -1.26
CA LEU A 384 30.07 -12.16 -1.90
C LEU A 384 28.87 -11.30 -1.49
N ILE A 385 28.69 -11.10 -0.18
CA ILE A 385 27.58 -10.30 0.36
C ILE A 385 27.76 -8.82 0.00
N GLU A 386 28.99 -8.31 0.00
CA GLU A 386 29.27 -6.94 -0.41
C GLU A 386 28.89 -6.70 -1.88
N ALA A 387 29.33 -7.58 -2.79
CA ALA A 387 28.98 -7.48 -4.21
C ALA A 387 27.47 -7.59 -4.45
N HIS A 388 26.80 -8.50 -3.74
CA HIS A 388 25.35 -8.68 -3.81
C HIS A 388 24.60 -7.41 -3.36
N LEU A 389 24.92 -6.88 -2.17
CA LEU A 389 24.30 -5.66 -1.66
C LEU A 389 24.60 -4.43 -2.53
N ARG A 390 25.83 -4.28 -3.05
CA ARG A 390 26.21 -3.19 -3.97
C ARG A 390 25.41 -3.22 -5.27
N THR A 391 25.13 -4.41 -5.80
CA THR A 391 24.35 -4.61 -7.04
C THR A 391 22.90 -4.18 -6.91
N LEU A 392 22.32 -4.27 -5.71
CA LEU A 392 20.92 -3.94 -5.43
C LEU A 392 20.72 -2.56 -4.81
N ALA A 393 21.76 -1.95 -4.23
CA ALA A 393 21.67 -0.68 -3.50
C ALA A 393 20.94 0.49 -4.22
N PRO A 394 21.09 0.69 -5.55
CA PRO A 394 20.33 1.72 -6.26
C PRO A 394 18.81 1.48 -6.23
N ALA A 395 18.37 0.21 -6.24
CA ALA A 395 16.96 -0.18 -6.23
C ALA A 395 16.36 -0.22 -4.82
N ILE A 396 17.14 -0.64 -3.81
CA ILE A 396 16.61 -0.86 -2.45
C ILE A 396 16.92 0.24 -1.44
N PHE A 397 17.91 1.11 -1.67
CA PHE A 397 18.31 2.15 -0.71
C PHE A 397 18.20 3.57 -1.28
N ARG A 398 18.95 3.88 -2.34
CA ARG A 398 19.05 5.23 -2.91
C ARG A 398 19.40 5.16 -4.39
N GLY A 399 18.55 5.70 -5.24
CA GLY A 399 18.74 5.75 -6.70
C GLY A 399 20.01 6.49 -7.13
N ASP A 400 20.50 7.44 -6.31
CA ASP A 400 21.80 8.10 -6.52
C ASP A 400 23.03 7.19 -6.31
N GLY A 401 22.84 5.95 -5.85
CA GLY A 401 23.91 4.98 -5.62
C GLY A 401 24.85 5.33 -4.46
N ARG A 402 24.57 6.39 -3.68
CA ARG A 402 25.51 6.91 -2.65
C ARG A 402 25.48 6.16 -1.32
N THR A 403 24.66 5.11 -1.17
CA THR A 403 24.63 4.29 0.05
C THR A 403 25.98 3.61 0.26
N ARG A 404 26.63 3.92 1.39
CA ARG A 404 27.89 3.30 1.79
C ARG A 404 27.61 1.98 2.50
N ILE A 405 27.99 0.88 1.86
CA ILE A 405 27.86 -0.48 2.39
C ILE A 405 29.17 -0.86 3.09
N PHE A 406 29.04 -1.40 4.29
CA PHE A 406 30.14 -1.90 5.11
C PHE A 406 29.83 -3.35 5.48
N VAL A 407 30.74 -4.27 5.18
CA VAL A 407 30.57 -5.68 5.51
C VAL A 407 31.62 -6.08 6.54
N HIS A 408 31.19 -6.64 7.67
CA HIS A 408 32.04 -7.11 8.75
C HIS A 408 32.01 -8.63 8.84
N GLU A 409 33.17 -9.27 8.70
CA GLU A 409 33.32 -10.71 8.81
C GLU A 409 33.59 -11.17 10.26
N GLU A 410 32.65 -11.91 10.83
CA GLU A 410 32.88 -12.69 12.06
C GLU A 410 33.85 -13.87 11.77
N ARG A 411 35.17 -13.60 11.90
CA ARG A 411 36.23 -14.64 11.84
C ARG A 411 36.03 -15.75 12.87
N ARG A 412 35.38 -15.44 13.99
CA ARG A 412 34.85 -16.35 14.99
C ARG A 412 33.44 -15.87 15.31
N ARG A 413 32.50 -16.78 15.54
CA ARG A 413 31.11 -16.42 15.92
C ARG A 413 31.12 -15.51 17.16
N ARG A 414 30.41 -14.39 17.11
CA ARG A 414 30.24 -13.43 18.22
C ARG A 414 28.79 -13.34 18.68
N GLY A 415 27.84 -13.49 17.75
CA GLY A 415 26.41 -13.35 18.04
C GLY A 415 25.97 -11.88 18.04
N GLN A 416 24.66 -11.64 18.16
CA GLN A 416 24.02 -10.36 17.81
C GLN A 416 24.73 -9.11 18.35
N LEU A 417 24.82 -8.98 19.68
CA LEU A 417 25.36 -7.77 20.31
C LEU A 417 26.87 -7.67 20.11
N LEU A 418 27.63 -8.73 20.37
CA LEU A 418 29.09 -8.68 20.27
C LEU A 418 29.56 -8.48 18.82
N GLY A 419 28.87 -9.09 17.86
CA GLY A 419 29.10 -8.86 16.43
C GLY A 419 28.84 -7.41 16.06
N LEU A 420 27.70 -6.82 16.48
CA LEU A 420 27.38 -5.41 16.24
C LEU A 420 28.45 -4.47 16.83
N LEU A 421 28.91 -4.74 18.05
CA LEU A 421 29.94 -3.94 18.70
C LEU A 421 31.31 -4.08 18.01
N ASP A 422 31.69 -5.29 17.59
CA ASP A 422 32.93 -5.52 16.83
C ASP A 422 32.87 -4.88 15.44
N ALA A 423 31.74 -4.98 14.74
CA ALA A 423 31.51 -4.34 13.46
C ALA A 423 31.57 -2.81 13.57
N HIS A 424 30.94 -2.23 14.60
CA HIS A 424 30.99 -0.81 14.90
C HIS A 424 32.43 -0.34 15.23
N ARG A 425 33.16 -1.08 16.07
CA ARG A 425 34.57 -0.79 16.41
C ARG A 425 35.47 -0.85 15.17
N ALA A 426 35.47 -1.97 14.45
CA ALA A 426 36.29 -2.17 13.26
C ALA A 426 35.99 -1.13 12.18
N ARG A 427 34.72 -0.72 12.03
CA ARG A 427 34.32 0.37 11.14
C ARG A 427 34.95 1.69 11.58
N SER A 428 34.86 2.04 12.86
CA SER A 428 35.42 3.27 13.43
C SER A 428 36.93 3.35 13.27
N GLU A 429 37.64 2.23 13.47
CA GLU A 429 39.09 2.11 13.34
C GLU A 429 39.57 2.22 11.88
N ALA A 430 38.88 1.54 10.94
CA ALA A 430 39.37 1.41 9.58
C ALA A 430 39.06 2.59 8.64
N GLN A 431 37.90 3.26 8.80
CA GLN A 431 37.47 4.32 7.86
C GLN A 431 36.59 5.41 8.54
N GLY A 432 36.78 5.64 9.84
CA GLY A 432 36.02 6.60 10.66
C GLY A 432 34.65 6.09 11.15
N ALA A 433 34.03 6.82 12.08
CA ALA A 433 32.75 6.43 12.67
C ALA A 433 31.58 6.40 11.67
N LEU A 434 30.45 5.78 12.07
CA LEU A 434 29.15 6.00 11.43
C LEU A 434 28.75 7.48 11.57
N ASP A 435 27.87 7.96 10.68
CA ASP A 435 27.42 9.35 10.69
C ASP A 435 26.58 9.61 11.96
N PRO A 436 27.03 10.48 12.88
CA PRO A 436 26.32 10.73 14.14
C PRO A 436 24.97 11.44 13.92
N GLN A 437 24.75 12.05 12.74
CA GLN A 437 23.55 12.78 12.38
C GLN A 437 22.54 11.94 11.57
N ARG A 438 22.78 10.63 11.40
CA ARG A 438 21.93 9.72 10.64
C ARG A 438 21.58 8.46 11.43
N VAL A 439 20.66 7.65 10.88
CA VAL A 439 20.39 6.27 11.28
C VAL A 439 20.95 5.34 10.21
N ALA A 440 21.94 4.53 10.58
CA ALA A 440 22.42 3.46 9.70
C ALA A 440 21.48 2.25 9.77
N LEU A 441 21.35 1.54 8.64
CA LEU A 441 20.62 0.27 8.60
C LEU A 441 21.61 -0.89 8.78
N GLY A 442 21.40 -1.70 9.80
CA GLY A 442 22.21 -2.87 10.08
C GLY A 442 21.48 -4.17 9.79
N ILE A 443 22.22 -5.21 9.39
CA ILE A 443 21.70 -6.57 9.21
C ILE A 443 22.66 -7.62 9.76
N MET A 444 22.10 -8.65 10.40
CA MET A 444 22.84 -9.86 10.78
C MET A 444 22.50 -11.03 9.86
N LEU A 445 23.52 -11.63 9.24
CA LEU A 445 23.42 -12.87 8.46
C LEU A 445 23.98 -14.14 9.16
N PRO A 446 24.90 -14.07 10.17
CA PRO A 446 25.33 -15.26 10.91
C PRO A 446 24.20 -16.04 11.60
N GLY A 447 24.20 -17.34 11.35
CA GLY A 447 23.33 -18.32 11.99
C GLY A 447 23.61 -19.71 11.44
N LYS A 448 23.30 -20.77 12.19
CA LYS A 448 23.43 -22.14 11.67
C LYS A 448 22.33 -22.49 10.66
N GLY A 449 21.19 -21.78 10.68
CA GLY A 449 20.06 -22.00 9.77
C GLY A 449 19.45 -23.41 9.80
N THR A 450 19.69 -24.20 10.86
CA THR A 450 19.42 -25.66 10.86
C THR A 450 17.95 -26.01 10.62
N ARG A 451 17.02 -25.18 11.13
CA ARG A 451 15.56 -25.29 10.96
C ARG A 451 15.06 -25.17 9.51
N LEU A 452 15.92 -24.70 8.61
CA LEU A 452 15.65 -24.55 7.17
C LEU A 452 16.53 -25.50 6.33
N SER A 453 17.12 -26.54 6.93
CA SER A 453 17.77 -27.62 6.17
C SER A 453 16.71 -28.43 5.40
N PRO A 454 16.92 -28.81 4.13
CA PRO A 454 18.18 -28.75 3.37
C PRO A 454 18.47 -27.42 2.62
N LEU A 455 17.54 -26.46 2.62
CA LEU A 455 17.69 -25.21 1.85
C LEU A 455 18.89 -24.39 2.33
N THR A 456 19.15 -24.35 3.64
CA THR A 456 20.33 -23.67 4.20
C THR A 456 21.66 -24.17 3.60
N GLN A 457 21.80 -25.47 3.36
CA GLN A 457 23.01 -26.08 2.79
C GLN A 457 23.14 -25.74 1.29
N ARG A 458 22.02 -25.71 0.55
CA ARG A 458 21.96 -25.15 -0.83
C ARG A 458 22.45 -23.71 -0.87
N LEU A 459 22.14 -22.93 0.17
CA LEU A 459 22.46 -21.52 0.36
C LEU A 459 23.79 -21.29 1.13
N ARG A 460 24.73 -22.25 1.10
CA ARG A 460 26.09 -22.13 1.67
C ARG A 460 26.13 -21.82 3.17
N GLY A 461 25.10 -22.26 3.90
CA GLY A 461 24.92 -21.99 5.32
C GLY A 461 24.28 -20.63 5.65
N ILE A 462 23.90 -19.83 4.65
CA ILE A 462 23.37 -18.47 4.83
C ILE A 462 21.86 -18.48 4.54
N LYS A 463 21.08 -18.87 5.55
CA LYS A 463 19.59 -18.91 5.51
C LYS A 463 18.96 -17.66 4.84
N PRO A 464 19.38 -16.42 5.16
CA PRO A 464 18.86 -15.20 4.54
C PRO A 464 18.97 -15.08 3.00
N LEU A 465 19.79 -15.91 2.34
CA LEU A 465 19.89 -15.91 0.87
C LEU A 465 18.77 -16.71 0.17
N LEU A 466 17.76 -17.18 0.92
CA LEU A 466 16.58 -17.80 0.31
C LEU A 466 15.83 -16.75 -0.54
N PRO A 467 15.58 -16.99 -1.83
CA PRO A 467 14.76 -16.10 -2.65
C PRO A 467 13.36 -15.92 -2.07
N MET A 468 12.79 -14.74 -2.27
CA MET A 468 11.47 -14.36 -1.78
C MET A 468 10.61 -13.82 -2.92
N PRO A 469 9.27 -13.93 -2.85
CA PRO A 469 8.34 -13.22 -3.72
C PRO A 469 8.21 -11.75 -3.31
N VAL A 470 9.35 -11.07 -3.26
CA VAL A 470 9.45 -9.63 -3.02
C VAL A 470 10.25 -9.05 -4.18
N ALA A 471 9.71 -8.06 -4.87
CA ALA A 471 10.33 -7.49 -6.06
C ALA A 471 10.41 -5.97 -6.01
N VAL A 472 11.48 -5.43 -6.59
CA VAL A 472 11.71 -3.99 -6.78
C VAL A 472 11.97 -3.69 -8.25
N GLU A 473 11.63 -2.49 -8.68
CA GLU A 473 11.90 -2.00 -10.03
C GLU A 473 13.11 -1.07 -10.03
N THR A 474 14.00 -1.22 -11.00
CA THR A 474 15.12 -0.29 -11.20
C THR A 474 14.65 0.97 -11.93
N GLY A 475 14.91 2.15 -11.38
CA GLY A 475 14.61 3.42 -12.03
C GLY A 475 15.56 3.69 -13.21
N GLY A 476 15.03 3.78 -14.42
CA GLY A 476 15.80 4.08 -15.64
C GLY A 476 15.04 3.75 -16.93
N ALA A 477 15.59 4.14 -18.08
CA ALA A 477 15.07 3.73 -19.38
C ALA A 477 15.37 2.24 -19.60
N GLY A 478 14.38 1.38 -19.37
CA GLY A 478 14.53 -0.08 -19.36
C GLY A 478 14.43 -0.69 -17.94
N SER A 479 13.44 -0.26 -17.15
CA SER A 479 13.20 -0.73 -15.78
C SER A 479 13.12 -2.26 -15.69
N GLU A 480 14.05 -2.85 -14.94
CA GLU A 480 14.16 -4.29 -14.73
C GLU A 480 13.57 -4.65 -13.36
N ARG A 481 12.60 -5.58 -13.33
CA ARG A 481 12.08 -6.14 -12.07
C ARG A 481 13.12 -7.09 -11.48
N ARG A 482 13.57 -6.81 -10.25
CA ARG A 482 14.53 -7.65 -9.50
C ARG A 482 13.87 -8.28 -8.29
N TRP A 483 13.94 -9.60 -8.22
CA TRP A 483 13.51 -10.38 -7.07
C TRP A 483 14.57 -10.33 -5.97
N LEU A 484 14.12 -10.18 -4.73
CA LEU A 484 14.96 -10.09 -3.55
C LEU A 484 15.08 -11.47 -2.87
N ASP A 485 16.18 -11.68 -2.17
CA ASP A 485 16.26 -12.72 -1.14
C ASP A 485 15.76 -12.20 0.20
N ALA A 486 15.63 -13.06 1.21
CA ALA A 486 15.14 -12.65 2.52
C ALA A 486 16.02 -11.57 3.17
N ALA A 487 17.34 -11.57 2.94
CA ALA A 487 18.27 -10.57 3.44
C ALA A 487 17.95 -9.18 2.87
N THR A 488 17.85 -9.10 1.54
CA THR A 488 17.61 -7.85 0.83
C THR A 488 16.18 -7.38 0.93
N ALA A 489 15.19 -8.29 1.03
CA ALA A 489 13.81 -7.96 1.37
C ALA A 489 13.69 -7.41 2.80
N SER A 490 14.40 -8.00 3.78
CA SER A 490 14.45 -7.51 5.16
C SER A 490 15.07 -6.11 5.24
N LEU A 491 16.16 -5.88 4.50
CA LEU A 491 16.79 -4.57 4.38
C LEU A 491 15.88 -3.54 3.71
N TRP A 492 15.30 -3.89 2.56
CA TRP A 492 14.43 -3.00 1.80
C TRP A 492 13.23 -2.55 2.62
N THR A 493 12.46 -3.50 3.16
CA THR A 493 11.27 -3.21 3.98
C THR A 493 11.57 -2.33 5.20
N TRP A 494 12.79 -2.43 5.76
CA TRP A 494 13.24 -1.58 6.87
C TRP A 494 13.77 -0.21 6.49
N THR A 495 13.92 0.13 5.20
CA THR A 495 14.31 1.49 4.81
C THR A 495 13.26 2.54 5.20
N LEU A 496 11.97 2.18 5.16
CA LEU A 496 10.89 3.06 5.64
C LEU A 496 10.92 3.25 7.17
N VAL A 497 11.30 2.20 7.91
CA VAL A 497 11.50 2.29 9.37
C VAL A 497 12.68 3.22 9.67
N VAL A 498 13.81 3.07 8.97
CA VAL A 498 14.99 3.96 9.11
C VAL A 498 14.64 5.41 8.78
N HIS A 499 13.98 5.65 7.64
CA HIS A 499 13.53 6.98 7.25
C HIS A 499 12.60 7.60 8.30
N THR A 500 11.68 6.80 8.87
CA THR A 500 10.79 7.22 9.95
C THR A 500 11.57 7.56 11.23
N LEU A 501 12.52 6.73 11.64
CA LEU A 501 13.39 7.02 12.79
C LEU A 501 14.19 8.32 12.60
N GLU A 502 14.77 8.56 11.42
CA GLU A 502 15.48 9.80 11.11
C GLU A 502 14.56 11.03 11.22
N ARG A 503 13.36 10.95 10.63
CA ARG A 503 12.31 11.98 10.64
C ARG A 503 11.84 12.31 12.06
N LEU A 504 11.74 11.31 12.93
CA LEU A 504 11.35 11.45 14.33
C LEU A 504 12.53 11.86 15.26
N GLY A 505 13.71 12.15 14.71
CA GLY A 505 14.85 12.67 15.47
C GLY A 505 15.79 11.63 16.08
N PHE A 506 15.52 10.33 15.92
CA PHE A 506 16.41 9.27 16.41
C PHE A 506 17.73 9.22 15.63
N ARG A 507 18.85 8.84 16.27
CA ARG A 507 20.20 8.79 15.68
C ARG A 507 20.97 7.57 16.20
N GLY A 508 21.41 6.68 15.32
CA GLY A 508 21.96 5.40 15.73
C GLY A 508 22.01 4.33 14.63
N VAL A 509 21.73 3.09 15.01
CA VAL A 509 21.65 1.93 14.10
C VAL A 509 20.31 1.21 14.31
N ALA A 510 19.54 1.03 13.24
CA ALA A 510 18.40 0.12 13.22
C ALA A 510 18.89 -1.29 12.86
N TRP A 511 18.68 -2.28 13.71
CA TRP A 511 19.39 -3.56 13.64
C TRP A 511 18.48 -4.74 13.27
N LYS A 512 18.59 -5.23 12.03
CA LYS A 512 17.62 -6.17 11.42
C LYS A 512 18.11 -7.62 11.34
N TRP A 513 17.22 -8.56 11.69
CA TRP A 513 17.33 -9.97 11.32
C TRP A 513 17.10 -10.18 9.82
N GLY A 514 18.01 -10.85 9.11
CA GLY A 514 18.00 -10.96 7.65
C GLY A 514 16.96 -11.91 7.04
N ASP A 515 16.02 -12.43 7.80
CA ASP A 515 15.16 -13.56 7.41
C ASP A 515 13.67 -13.33 7.69
N GLU A 516 13.29 -12.07 7.94
CA GLU A 516 11.95 -11.68 8.33
C GLU A 516 11.58 -10.31 7.71
N PRO A 517 11.37 -10.18 6.38
CA PRO A 517 10.80 -8.95 5.80
C PRO A 517 9.47 -8.58 6.47
N GLN A 518 9.31 -7.29 6.77
CA GLN A 518 8.22 -6.78 7.60
C GLN A 518 7.69 -5.44 7.09
N ILE A 519 6.38 -5.34 6.85
CA ILE A 519 5.71 -4.07 6.53
C ILE A 519 4.62 -3.83 7.56
N ALA A 520 4.69 -2.68 8.24
CA ALA A 520 3.73 -2.28 9.26
C ALA A 520 2.32 -2.13 8.66
N ALA A 521 1.31 -2.56 9.40
CA ALA A 521 -0.09 -2.21 9.15
C ALA A 521 -0.39 -0.76 9.58
N ARG A 522 0.33 -0.21 10.57
CA ARG A 522 0.20 1.18 10.98
C ARG A 522 0.97 2.11 10.03
N VAL A 523 0.30 3.14 9.49
CA VAL A 523 0.91 4.10 8.53
C VAL A 523 2.06 4.86 9.20
N LEU A 524 3.30 4.55 8.82
CA LEU A 524 4.50 5.08 9.49
C LEU A 524 4.74 6.58 9.22
N ALA A 525 4.25 7.09 8.09
CA ALA A 525 4.28 8.52 7.76
C ALA A 525 3.47 9.37 8.74
N GLY A 526 2.38 8.83 9.29
CA GLY A 526 1.50 9.52 10.25
C GLY A 526 2.03 9.54 11.70
N LEU A 527 3.09 8.78 12.02
CA LEU A 527 3.65 8.78 13.37
C LEU A 527 4.20 10.16 13.75
N GLN A 528 3.77 10.68 14.90
CA GLN A 528 4.24 11.92 15.54
C GLN A 528 4.76 11.60 16.94
N ARG A 529 6.09 11.59 17.11
CA ARG A 529 6.77 11.36 18.40
C ARG A 529 8.21 11.86 18.31
N ASP A 530 8.67 12.57 19.34
CA ASP A 530 10.10 12.92 19.44
C ASP A 530 10.91 11.72 19.97
N LEU A 531 11.91 11.30 19.20
CA LEU A 531 12.84 10.22 19.52
C LEU A 531 14.30 10.72 19.70
N SER A 532 14.55 12.05 19.69
CA SER A 532 15.89 12.62 19.90
C SER A 532 16.46 12.28 21.30
N GLY A 533 15.59 12.25 22.31
CA GLY A 533 15.90 11.83 23.68
C GLY A 533 15.91 10.31 23.92
N VAL A 534 15.70 9.48 22.89
CA VAL A 534 15.52 8.03 23.07
C VAL A 534 16.84 7.26 22.86
N ASP A 535 17.14 6.34 23.77
CA ASP A 535 18.42 5.62 23.76
C ASP A 535 18.37 4.30 22.98
N ALA A 536 17.21 3.66 22.94
CA ALA A 536 16.92 2.48 22.11
C ALA A 536 15.43 2.43 21.71
N VAL A 537 15.12 1.76 20.60
CA VAL A 537 13.75 1.55 20.13
C VAL A 537 13.46 0.05 20.00
N ARG A 538 12.27 -0.36 20.43
CA ARG A 538 11.70 -1.68 20.21
C ARG A 538 10.47 -1.57 19.31
N PHE A 539 10.17 -2.66 18.62
CA PHE A 539 9.08 -2.74 17.66
C PHE A 539 8.12 -3.82 18.11
N GLY A 540 6.84 -3.46 18.16
CA GLY A 540 5.78 -4.33 18.64
C GLY A 540 4.61 -4.36 17.68
N ALA A 541 3.80 -5.40 17.75
CA ALA A 541 2.52 -5.51 17.06
C ALA A 541 1.42 -5.78 18.07
N ASP A 542 0.34 -5.01 18.04
CA ASP A 542 -0.80 -5.24 18.92
C ASP A 542 -1.47 -6.58 18.59
N SER A 543 -1.32 -7.58 19.46
CA SER A 543 -1.74 -8.95 19.22
C SER A 543 -2.60 -9.49 20.36
N PRO A 544 -3.59 -10.35 20.07
CA PRO A 544 -4.30 -11.09 21.10
C PRO A 544 -3.33 -12.03 21.83
N ILE A 545 -3.43 -12.10 23.15
CA ILE A 545 -2.58 -12.96 23.97
C ILE A 545 -3.13 -14.40 23.93
N THR A 546 -2.78 -15.12 22.87
CA THR A 546 -3.05 -16.55 22.71
C THR A 546 -2.02 -17.41 23.42
N GLU A 547 -2.32 -18.69 23.69
CA GLU A 547 -1.36 -19.62 24.30
C GLU A 547 -0.10 -19.81 23.43
N ASP A 548 -0.28 -19.88 22.11
CA ASP A 548 0.82 -20.02 21.15
C ASP A 548 1.75 -18.79 21.16
N LEU A 549 1.20 -17.58 21.07
CA LEU A 549 2.01 -16.36 21.10
C LEU A 549 2.65 -16.13 22.48
N ALA A 550 1.94 -16.44 23.58
CA ALA A 550 2.48 -16.36 24.94
C ALA A 550 3.66 -17.32 25.14
N GLY A 551 3.53 -18.57 24.68
CA GLY A 551 4.54 -19.60 24.79
C GLY A 551 5.74 -19.45 23.83
N ASN A 552 5.55 -18.82 22.67
CA ASN A 552 6.59 -18.75 21.63
C ASN A 552 7.26 -17.36 21.43
N LYS A 553 6.57 -16.26 21.75
CA LYS A 553 7.04 -14.89 21.47
C LYS A 553 7.29 -14.09 22.76
N GLU A 554 8.06 -13.01 22.62
CA GLU A 554 8.36 -12.06 23.70
C GLU A 554 7.39 -10.89 23.64
N TRP A 555 7.19 -10.21 24.77
CA TRP A 555 6.14 -9.20 24.90
C TRP A 555 6.68 -7.88 25.48
N LEU A 556 6.12 -6.77 25.03
CA LEU A 556 6.51 -5.43 25.39
C LEU A 556 5.42 -4.79 26.27
N HIS A 557 5.66 -4.72 27.58
CA HIS A 557 4.79 -3.98 28.49
C HIS A 557 5.17 -2.50 28.43
N VAL A 558 4.24 -1.65 28.00
CA VAL A 558 4.48 -0.23 27.69
C VAL A 558 3.63 0.71 28.54
N ASP A 559 4.19 1.87 28.87
CA ASP A 559 3.42 2.97 29.46
C ASP A 559 2.52 3.58 28.38
N ARG A 560 1.20 3.57 28.61
CA ARG A 560 0.21 4.01 27.60
C ARG A 560 0.27 5.50 27.26
N ARG A 561 0.90 6.34 28.10
CA ARG A 561 0.95 7.80 27.91
C ARG A 561 2.19 8.25 27.13
N SER A 562 3.34 7.65 27.41
CA SER A 562 4.63 7.96 26.79
C SER A 562 4.96 7.03 25.61
N GLY A 563 4.40 5.81 25.60
CA GLY A 563 4.80 4.73 24.70
C GLY A 563 6.19 4.19 24.98
N ASP A 564 6.77 4.47 26.16
CA ASP A 564 8.08 3.94 26.58
C ASP A 564 7.90 2.53 27.19
N LEU A 565 8.93 1.70 27.06
CA LEU A 565 8.94 0.32 27.58
C LEU A 565 9.09 0.32 29.11
N ILE A 566 8.11 -0.24 29.81
CA ILE A 566 8.17 -0.52 31.25
C ILE A 566 8.99 -1.80 31.48
N ALA A 567 8.64 -2.89 30.79
CA ALA A 567 9.30 -4.17 30.92
C ALA A 567 9.24 -4.96 29.61
N GLN A 568 10.33 -5.65 29.27
CA GLN A 568 10.28 -6.73 28.28
C GLN A 568 10.03 -8.05 29.01
N ILE A 569 8.94 -8.74 28.66
CA ILE A 569 8.51 -9.96 29.33
C ILE A 569 8.79 -11.15 28.40
N ARG A 570 9.63 -12.08 28.87
CA ARG A 570 9.91 -13.34 28.17
C ARG A 570 8.68 -14.26 28.08
N ARG A 571 8.65 -15.06 27.01
CA ARG A 571 7.68 -16.13 26.76
C ARG A 571 7.43 -17.03 27.98
N ARG A 572 6.16 -17.32 28.25
CA ARG A 572 5.65 -18.08 29.40
C ARG A 572 4.19 -18.49 29.16
N PRO A 573 3.62 -19.43 29.93
CA PRO A 573 2.20 -19.79 29.84
C PRO A 573 1.28 -18.56 29.92
N ARG A 574 0.18 -18.56 29.17
CA ARG A 574 -0.73 -17.40 29.03
C ARG A 574 -1.16 -16.82 30.37
N ALA A 575 -1.52 -17.67 31.33
CA ALA A 575 -1.96 -17.24 32.66
C ALA A 575 -0.88 -16.45 33.42
N GLU A 576 0.38 -16.89 33.35
CA GLU A 576 1.51 -16.17 33.97
C GLU A 576 1.79 -14.84 33.28
N LEU A 577 1.64 -14.78 31.95
CA LEU A 577 1.84 -13.56 31.17
C LEU A 577 0.79 -12.50 31.51
N LEU A 578 -0.49 -12.88 31.58
CA LEU A 578 -1.58 -12.00 31.97
C LEU A 578 -1.39 -11.47 33.40
N ALA A 579 -1.03 -12.34 34.35
CA ALA A 579 -0.71 -11.93 35.72
C ALA A 579 0.49 -10.96 35.76
N ARG A 580 1.55 -11.20 34.98
CA ARG A 580 2.74 -10.34 34.91
C ARG A 580 2.46 -8.97 34.26
N MET A 581 1.46 -8.89 33.39
CA MET A 581 1.00 -7.64 32.76
C MET A 581 -0.12 -6.93 33.53
N GLY A 582 -0.73 -7.56 34.53
CA GLY A 582 -1.90 -7.03 35.24
C GLY A 582 -3.17 -6.99 34.39
N LEU A 583 -3.33 -7.92 33.44
CA LEU A 583 -4.48 -7.98 32.52
C LEU A 583 -5.53 -9.01 32.98
N SER A 584 -6.82 -8.67 32.80
CA SER A 584 -7.93 -9.61 32.93
C SER A 584 -8.01 -10.57 31.74
N GLN A 585 -8.82 -11.63 31.86
CA GLN A 585 -9.10 -12.54 30.72
C GLN A 585 -10.26 -12.06 29.83
N ASP A 586 -11.04 -11.10 30.31
CA ASP A 586 -12.24 -10.55 29.67
C ASP A 586 -12.17 -9.00 29.75
N PRO A 587 -12.34 -8.26 28.63
CA PRO A 587 -12.39 -8.74 27.23
C PRO A 587 -11.07 -9.41 26.80
N GLU A 588 -11.02 -9.98 25.59
CA GLU A 588 -9.82 -10.69 25.09
C GLU A 588 -8.56 -9.81 25.25
N PRO A 589 -7.58 -10.23 26.07
CA PRO A 589 -6.46 -9.37 26.41
C PRO A 589 -5.50 -9.27 25.23
N ARG A 590 -5.13 -8.03 24.90
CA ARG A 590 -4.20 -7.67 23.83
C ARG A 590 -2.98 -6.97 24.39
N ALA A 591 -1.82 -7.21 23.79
CA ALA A 591 -0.58 -6.53 24.12
C ALA A 591 0.37 -6.50 22.91
N LEU A 592 1.42 -5.70 23.01
CA LEU A 592 2.45 -5.62 21.98
C LEU A 592 3.36 -6.85 22.02
N VAL A 593 3.21 -7.75 21.05
CA VAL A 593 4.18 -8.82 20.81
C VAL A 593 5.42 -8.22 20.14
N HIS A 594 6.61 -8.59 20.61
CA HIS A 594 7.89 -8.15 20.05
C HIS A 594 8.08 -8.71 18.64
N THR A 595 8.23 -7.83 17.64
CA THR A 595 8.39 -8.20 16.21
C THR A 595 9.85 -8.39 15.79
N GLY A 596 10.79 -8.52 16.72
CA GLY A 596 12.23 -8.63 16.45
C GLY A 596 13.00 -7.30 16.55
N SER A 597 14.28 -7.36 16.18
CA SER A 597 15.10 -6.27 15.63
C SER A 597 14.99 -4.89 16.31
N PRO A 598 15.82 -4.58 17.33
CA PRO A 598 15.85 -3.26 17.97
C PRO A 598 16.52 -2.18 17.11
N ALA A 599 16.38 -0.91 17.51
CA ALA A 599 17.32 0.15 17.12
C ALA A 599 18.08 0.65 18.36
N PHE A 600 19.36 0.95 18.21
CA PHE A 600 20.24 1.43 19.29
C PHE A 600 20.80 2.81 18.94
N SER A 601 20.75 3.76 19.87
CA SER A 601 21.35 5.07 19.66
C SER A 601 22.88 4.98 19.58
N HIS A 602 23.52 5.96 18.95
CA HIS A 602 24.99 6.05 18.93
C HIS A 602 25.59 6.15 20.36
N ALA A 603 24.85 6.69 21.32
CA ALA A 603 25.25 6.72 22.74
C ALA A 603 25.19 5.32 23.36
N PHE A 604 24.08 4.60 23.16
CA PHE A 604 23.91 3.22 23.62
C PHE A 604 25.04 2.31 23.10
N LEU A 605 25.38 2.39 21.80
CA LEU A 605 26.43 1.56 21.20
C LEU A 605 27.81 1.84 21.79
N ARG A 606 28.15 3.09 22.12
CA ARG A 606 29.42 3.42 22.80
C ARG A 606 29.46 2.86 24.23
N ALA A 607 28.41 3.09 25.02
CA ALA A 607 28.32 2.57 26.37
C ALA A 607 28.31 1.02 26.40
N ALA A 608 27.69 0.38 25.41
CA ALA A 608 27.71 -1.08 25.27
C ALA A 608 29.09 -1.60 24.86
N ALA A 609 29.83 -0.88 23.99
CA ALA A 609 31.20 -1.21 23.64
C ALA A 609 32.14 -1.18 24.86
N GLU A 610 32.05 -0.14 25.71
CA GLU A 610 32.81 -0.02 26.97
C GLU A 610 32.63 -1.23 27.91
N VAL A 611 31.46 -1.87 27.86
CA VAL A 611 31.05 -2.92 28.81
C VAL A 611 31.20 -4.34 28.24
N PHE A 612 30.94 -4.55 26.95
CA PHE A 612 30.82 -5.88 26.34
C PHE A 612 31.89 -6.20 25.29
N ALA A 613 32.49 -5.23 24.61
CA ALA A 613 33.36 -5.49 23.44
C ALA A 613 34.66 -6.27 23.75
N GLY A 614 35.06 -6.33 25.02
CA GLY A 614 36.20 -7.11 25.50
C GLY A 614 35.90 -8.57 25.85
N LEU A 615 34.63 -9.01 25.80
CA LEU A 615 34.28 -10.40 26.12
C LEU A 615 34.81 -11.37 25.05
N PRO A 616 35.41 -12.52 25.43
CA PRO A 616 35.79 -13.57 24.50
C PRO A 616 34.58 -14.37 24.02
N GLY A 617 34.73 -15.15 22.94
CA GLY A 617 33.71 -16.09 22.49
C GLY A 617 32.47 -15.43 21.86
N TRP A 618 31.31 -16.04 22.08
CA TRP A 618 30.01 -15.60 21.57
C TRP A 618 29.01 -15.44 22.72
N LEU A 619 28.03 -14.54 22.56
CA LEU A 619 27.03 -14.25 23.60
C LEU A 619 25.63 -14.16 22.98
N ASP A 620 24.69 -14.95 23.48
CA ASP A 620 23.30 -14.90 23.06
C ASP A 620 22.49 -14.02 24.02
N VAL A 621 22.25 -12.77 23.62
CA VAL A 621 21.52 -11.80 24.43
C VAL A 621 20.05 -11.64 24.01
N ASP A 622 19.57 -12.53 23.13
CA ASP A 622 18.22 -12.46 22.56
C ASP A 622 17.17 -12.57 23.67
N GLY A 623 16.29 -11.58 23.75
CA GLY A 623 15.40 -11.39 24.89
C GLY A 623 16.06 -10.79 26.13
N TYR A 624 17.18 -11.38 26.58
CA TYR A 624 17.75 -11.14 27.90
C TYR A 624 18.36 -9.74 28.09
N LEU A 625 18.85 -9.07 27.04
CA LEU A 625 19.41 -7.72 27.18
C LEU A 625 18.36 -6.70 27.65
N PHE A 626 17.19 -6.67 27.00
CA PHE A 626 16.14 -5.71 27.31
C PHE A 626 15.37 -6.08 28.59
N GLU A 627 15.26 -7.38 28.89
CA GLU A 627 14.79 -7.86 30.19
C GLU A 627 15.72 -7.37 31.32
N ALA A 628 17.05 -7.56 31.20
CA ALA A 628 18.02 -7.07 32.18
C ALA A 628 18.11 -5.53 32.30
N LEU A 629 17.82 -4.78 31.24
CA LEU A 629 17.76 -3.30 31.27
C LEU A 629 16.54 -2.78 32.04
N THR A 630 15.43 -3.52 31.98
CA THR A 630 14.14 -3.11 32.56
C THR A 630 13.87 -3.69 33.95
N HIS A 631 14.32 -4.92 34.23
CA HIS A 631 14.17 -5.57 35.53
C HIS A 631 15.10 -4.99 36.62
N ASP A 632 14.62 -5.05 37.86
CA ASP A 632 15.43 -4.97 39.07
C ASP A 632 16.08 -6.33 39.42
N GLU A 633 16.90 -6.34 40.47
CA GLU A 633 17.68 -7.52 40.87
C GLU A 633 16.80 -8.68 41.35
N SER A 634 15.64 -8.41 41.96
CA SER A 634 14.70 -9.45 42.39
C SER A 634 13.95 -10.07 41.21
N ALA A 635 13.49 -9.22 40.27
CA ALA A 635 12.83 -9.65 39.05
C ALA A 635 13.79 -10.46 38.16
N TRP A 636 15.06 -10.07 38.10
CA TRP A 636 16.11 -10.82 37.40
C TRP A 636 16.42 -12.18 38.07
N ALA A 637 16.51 -12.22 39.40
CA ALA A 637 16.74 -13.46 40.13
C ALA A 637 15.62 -14.49 39.90
N ALA A 638 14.35 -14.05 39.90
CA ALA A 638 13.20 -14.92 39.63
C ALA A 638 13.23 -15.50 38.20
N GLU A 639 13.58 -14.69 37.19
CA GLU A 639 13.71 -15.19 35.81
C GLU A 639 14.87 -16.19 35.66
N ARG A 640 15.96 -16.05 36.43
CA ARG A 640 17.09 -17.01 36.44
C ARG A 640 16.65 -18.40 36.90
N GLU A 641 15.76 -18.49 37.87
CA GLU A 641 15.24 -19.78 38.35
C GLU A 641 14.33 -20.43 37.31
N ARG A 642 13.52 -19.63 36.62
CA ARG A 642 12.57 -20.07 35.59
C ARG A 642 13.23 -20.48 34.27
N ASP A 643 13.99 -19.60 33.62
CA ASP A 643 14.46 -19.79 32.22
C ASP A 643 15.81 -20.54 32.18
N ALA A 644 15.82 -21.71 31.54
CA ALA A 644 17.02 -22.53 31.37
C ALA A 644 18.03 -21.93 30.37
N GLY A 645 17.56 -21.15 29.39
CA GLY A 645 18.42 -20.42 28.46
C GLY A 645 19.11 -19.23 29.13
N LEU A 646 18.45 -18.58 30.10
CA LEU A 646 19.09 -17.56 30.93
C LEU A 646 20.19 -18.17 31.83
N ARG A 647 19.97 -19.36 32.39
CA ARG A 647 21.04 -20.09 33.10
C ARG A 647 22.23 -20.39 32.20
N ALA A 648 22.00 -20.93 31.00
CA ALA A 648 23.06 -21.16 30.02
C ALA A 648 23.80 -19.88 29.57
N LEU A 649 23.12 -18.73 29.51
CA LEU A 649 23.77 -17.43 29.29
C LEU A 649 24.71 -17.05 30.45
N LEU A 650 24.27 -17.25 31.69
CA LEU A 650 25.04 -16.92 32.88
C LEU A 650 26.21 -17.89 33.11
N ASP A 651 26.11 -19.15 32.70
CA ASP A 651 27.24 -20.09 32.68
C ASP A 651 28.39 -19.58 31.77
N GLY A 652 28.04 -18.91 30.65
CA GLY A 652 28.99 -18.29 29.74
C GLY A 652 29.43 -16.87 30.13
N CYS A 653 28.61 -16.13 30.89
CA CYS A 653 28.88 -14.76 31.33
C CYS A 653 28.26 -14.48 32.72
N PRO A 654 28.89 -14.94 33.83
CA PRO A 654 28.29 -14.88 35.16
C PRO A 654 27.97 -13.45 35.65
N ASP A 655 28.69 -12.45 35.14
CA ASP A 655 28.51 -11.04 35.46
C ASP A 655 27.58 -10.28 34.50
N PHE A 656 26.85 -10.98 33.61
CA PHE A 656 26.01 -10.37 32.57
C PHE A 656 25.05 -9.29 33.10
N TYR A 657 24.32 -9.55 34.18
CA TYR A 657 23.40 -8.56 34.76
C TYR A 657 24.13 -7.33 35.27
N GLN A 658 25.25 -7.50 35.97
CA GLN A 658 26.06 -6.39 36.47
C GLN A 658 26.67 -5.56 35.33
N ARG A 659 27.03 -6.21 34.21
CA ARG A 659 27.38 -5.52 32.95
C ARG A 659 26.21 -4.69 32.42
N VAL A 660 25.01 -5.25 32.32
CA VAL A 660 23.82 -4.49 31.86
C VAL A 660 23.49 -3.32 32.79
N ARG A 661 23.62 -3.47 34.12
CA ARG A 661 23.48 -2.36 35.08
C ARG A 661 24.54 -1.28 34.87
N ARG A 662 25.80 -1.64 34.62
CA ARG A 662 26.87 -0.69 34.29
C ARG A 662 26.63 0.04 32.96
N LEU A 663 26.13 -0.66 31.94
CA LEU A 663 25.70 -0.08 30.67
C LEU A 663 24.62 0.99 30.90
N ARG A 664 23.56 0.63 31.64
CA ARG A 664 22.48 1.56 31.99
C ARG A 664 22.98 2.80 32.74
N GLN A 665 23.76 2.62 33.81
CA GLN A 665 24.35 3.72 34.57
C GLN A 665 25.22 4.65 33.72
N ARG A 666 26.05 4.09 32.83
CA ARG A 666 26.91 4.86 31.92
C ARG A 666 26.10 5.70 30.94
N LEU A 667 25.05 5.12 30.38
CA LEU A 667 24.16 5.78 29.45
C LEU A 667 23.36 6.90 30.14
N GLU A 668 22.79 6.63 31.31
CA GLU A 668 22.08 7.62 32.14
C GLU A 668 23.00 8.80 32.52
N GLN A 669 24.26 8.53 32.91
CA GLN A 669 25.28 9.55 33.17
C GLN A 669 25.67 10.36 31.93
N GLN A 670 25.83 9.73 30.77
CA GLN A 670 26.19 10.41 29.52
C GLN A 670 25.05 11.26 28.94
N ARG A 671 23.79 10.90 29.24
CA ARG A 671 22.59 11.53 28.66
C ARG A 671 21.94 12.57 29.58
N GLY A 672 22.20 12.51 30.89
CA GLY A 672 21.59 13.41 31.87
C GLY A 672 20.12 13.12 32.16
N HIS A 673 19.61 11.96 31.74
CA HIS A 673 18.26 11.50 31.98
C HIS A 673 18.24 9.98 32.24
N ALA A 674 17.15 9.48 32.84
CA ALA A 674 16.93 8.04 33.00
C ALA A 674 16.87 7.33 31.63
N LEU A 675 17.23 6.04 31.59
CA LEU A 675 17.22 5.23 30.37
C LEU A 675 15.84 5.27 29.70
N ARG A 676 15.76 5.72 28.44
CA ARG A 676 14.52 5.73 27.66
C ARG A 676 14.58 4.73 26.51
N ILE A 677 13.71 3.73 26.59
CA ILE A 677 13.47 2.75 25.53
C ILE A 677 12.08 3.02 24.95
N ALA A 678 11.99 3.53 23.73
CA ALA A 678 10.70 3.75 23.07
C ALA A 678 10.17 2.45 22.44
N VAL A 679 8.85 2.28 22.41
CA VAL A 679 8.21 1.24 21.59
C VAL A 679 7.44 1.88 20.44
N ILE A 680 7.70 1.41 19.21
CA ILE A 680 6.90 1.73 18.03
C ILE A 680 5.98 0.54 17.74
N ASP A 681 4.68 0.81 17.74
CA ASP A 681 3.64 -0.13 17.33
C ASP A 681 3.52 -0.15 15.79
N LEU A 682 3.61 -1.34 15.22
CA LEU A 682 3.51 -1.63 13.78
C LEU A 682 2.09 -2.02 13.34
N GLY A 683 1.13 -2.12 14.28
CA GLY A 683 -0.25 -2.54 14.03
C GLY A 683 -0.47 -4.05 14.06
N ALA A 684 -1.73 -4.45 14.23
CA ALA A 684 -2.12 -5.84 14.53
C ALA A 684 -1.93 -6.84 13.39
N GLU A 685 -2.10 -6.40 12.15
CA GLU A 685 -2.02 -7.26 10.95
C GLU A 685 -0.84 -6.84 10.06
N LEU A 686 0.32 -6.56 10.66
CA LEU A 686 1.53 -6.32 9.87
C LEU A 686 1.84 -7.54 8.98
N HIS A 687 2.43 -7.30 7.82
CA HIS A 687 3.03 -8.37 7.05
C HIS A 687 4.33 -8.80 7.73
N TRP A 688 4.48 -10.10 8.01
CA TRP A 688 5.67 -10.69 8.63
C TRP A 688 6.09 -11.97 7.89
N GLY A 689 6.97 -11.82 6.91
CA GLY A 689 7.47 -12.91 6.06
C GLY A 689 8.62 -13.70 6.69
N ASP A 690 8.46 -14.24 7.89
CA ASP A 690 9.46 -15.11 8.55
C ASP A 690 9.73 -16.37 7.73
N VAL A 691 10.96 -16.55 7.24
CA VAL A 691 11.39 -17.77 6.52
C VAL A 691 12.36 -18.63 7.33
N GLY A 692 12.20 -18.65 8.65
CA GLY A 692 12.95 -19.47 9.61
C GLY A 692 12.62 -20.94 9.68
N GLN A 693 11.56 -21.36 9.00
CA GLN A 693 11.04 -22.72 9.03
C GLN A 693 10.59 -23.11 7.62
N LEU A 694 10.71 -24.39 7.28
CA LEU A 694 10.38 -24.91 5.96
C LEU A 694 8.95 -24.58 5.50
N ASP A 695 7.95 -24.81 6.36
CA ASP A 695 6.55 -24.49 6.01
C ASP A 695 6.30 -22.99 5.89
N LYS A 696 6.98 -22.14 6.68
CA LYS A 696 6.83 -20.68 6.57
C LYS A 696 7.46 -20.15 5.28
N ALA A 697 8.64 -20.65 4.92
CA ALA A 697 9.28 -20.38 3.63
C ALA A 697 8.38 -20.74 2.43
N ARG A 698 7.72 -21.91 2.48
CA ARG A 698 6.70 -22.30 1.49
C ARG A 698 5.48 -21.36 1.52
N SER A 699 4.97 -21.04 2.72
CA SER A 699 3.74 -20.26 2.91
C SER A 699 3.84 -18.86 2.29
N VAL A 700 5.00 -18.21 2.41
CA VAL A 700 5.26 -16.90 1.79
C VAL A 700 5.05 -16.93 0.26
N TYR A 701 5.41 -18.03 -0.41
CA TYR A 701 5.10 -18.21 -1.83
C TYR A 701 3.63 -18.56 -2.06
N ALA A 702 3.08 -19.50 -1.30
CA ALA A 702 1.69 -19.95 -1.45
C ALA A 702 0.66 -18.81 -1.30
N ALA A 703 0.96 -17.79 -0.48
CA ALA A 703 0.14 -16.58 -0.35
C ALA A 703 -0.14 -15.87 -1.70
N LEU A 704 0.71 -16.04 -2.72
CA LEU A 704 0.48 -15.46 -4.05
C LEU A 704 -0.77 -16.01 -4.76
N THR A 705 -1.19 -17.25 -4.46
CA THR A 705 -2.43 -17.85 -5.01
C THR A 705 -3.65 -17.67 -4.11
N GLU A 706 -3.50 -17.10 -2.91
CA GLU A 706 -4.60 -16.90 -1.99
C GLU A 706 -5.53 -15.74 -2.45
N PRO A 707 -6.86 -15.89 -2.30
CA PRO A 707 -7.80 -14.81 -2.57
C PRO A 707 -7.83 -13.77 -1.44
N GLY A 708 -8.32 -12.56 -1.74
CA GLY A 708 -8.52 -11.48 -0.76
C GLY A 708 -7.25 -10.74 -0.34
N ALA A 709 -7.42 -9.84 0.64
CA ALA A 709 -6.45 -8.82 1.06
C ALA A 709 -5.01 -9.32 1.27
N ALA A 710 -4.83 -10.46 1.97
CA ALA A 710 -3.52 -11.01 2.26
C ALA A 710 -2.78 -11.47 0.98
N GLY A 711 -3.51 -12.13 0.07
CA GLY A 711 -2.97 -12.55 -1.22
C GLY A 711 -2.77 -11.38 -2.19
N ASP A 712 -3.64 -10.37 -2.16
CA ASP A 712 -3.47 -9.14 -2.94
C ASP A 712 -2.23 -8.35 -2.47
N PHE A 713 -1.99 -8.29 -1.16
CA PHE A 713 -0.77 -7.68 -0.63
C PHE A 713 0.49 -8.51 -0.93
N ALA A 714 0.42 -9.85 -0.88
CA ALA A 714 1.53 -10.71 -1.30
C ALA A 714 1.85 -10.52 -2.80
N ARG A 715 0.83 -10.38 -3.66
CA ARG A 715 0.99 -10.03 -5.08
C ARG A 715 1.60 -8.64 -5.25
N ALA A 716 1.17 -7.64 -4.49
CA ALA A 716 1.77 -6.30 -4.52
C ALA A 716 3.25 -6.30 -4.08
N LEU A 717 3.60 -7.08 -3.05
CA LEU A 717 5.00 -7.28 -2.64
C LEU A 717 5.86 -7.91 -3.76
N ALA A 718 5.29 -8.84 -4.52
CA ALA A 718 5.93 -9.46 -5.68
C ALA A 718 5.90 -8.59 -6.96
N ALA A 719 5.36 -7.36 -6.89
CA ALA A 719 5.10 -6.48 -8.03
C ALA A 719 4.21 -7.13 -9.12
N LEU A 720 3.16 -7.84 -8.70
CA LEU A 720 2.17 -8.58 -9.51
C LEU A 720 0.77 -7.94 -9.51
N GLU A 721 0.57 -6.79 -8.87
CA GLU A 721 -0.75 -6.15 -8.73
C GLU A 721 -1.42 -5.77 -10.06
N ALA A 722 -0.63 -5.50 -11.11
CA ALA A 722 -1.12 -5.25 -12.47
C ALA A 722 -1.36 -6.53 -13.29
N VAL A 723 -1.03 -7.70 -12.75
CA VAL A 723 -1.18 -8.99 -13.45
C VAL A 723 -2.56 -9.58 -13.14
N GLY A 724 -3.50 -9.31 -14.05
CA GLY A 724 -4.82 -9.93 -14.05
C GLY A 724 -4.76 -11.46 -14.26
N PRO A 725 -5.78 -12.20 -13.82
CA PRO A 725 -5.91 -13.61 -14.14
C PRO A 725 -6.21 -13.83 -15.63
N ASP A 726 -5.75 -14.95 -16.18
CA ASP A 726 -6.21 -15.50 -17.45
C ASP A 726 -7.61 -16.15 -17.32
N ARG A 727 -8.13 -16.68 -18.44
CA ARG A 727 -9.44 -17.36 -18.50
C ARG A 727 -9.57 -18.63 -17.62
N PHE A 728 -8.48 -19.09 -17.02
CA PHE A 728 -8.38 -20.24 -16.12
C PHE A 728 -7.95 -19.84 -14.70
N GLY A 729 -7.92 -18.55 -14.38
CA GLY A 729 -7.55 -18.01 -13.07
C GLY A 729 -6.05 -17.82 -12.84
N ASN A 730 -5.18 -18.19 -13.79
CA ASN A 730 -3.74 -18.13 -13.61
C ASN A 730 -3.21 -16.70 -13.77
N ARG A 731 -2.21 -16.32 -12.97
CA ARG A 731 -1.46 -15.07 -13.14
C ARG A 731 -0.08 -15.37 -13.72
N CYS A 732 0.11 -14.95 -14.96
CA CYS A 732 1.29 -15.26 -15.76
C CYS A 732 2.15 -14.00 -15.93
N LEU A 733 3.42 -14.05 -15.50
CA LEU A 733 4.36 -12.94 -15.61
C LEU A 733 5.65 -13.35 -16.34
N GLY A 734 6.08 -12.53 -17.29
CA GLY A 734 7.35 -12.70 -17.99
C GLY A 734 7.28 -13.79 -19.06
N ALA A 735 8.37 -14.54 -19.24
CA ALA A 735 8.48 -15.56 -20.29
C ALA A 735 7.72 -16.85 -19.91
N VAL A 736 6.39 -16.83 -20.06
CA VAL A 736 5.51 -17.94 -19.68
C VAL A 736 5.01 -18.74 -20.88
N GLY A 737 5.02 -20.07 -20.75
CA GLY A 737 4.32 -20.98 -21.67
C GLY A 737 3.54 -22.02 -20.89
N VAL A 738 2.23 -22.11 -21.13
CA VAL A 738 1.31 -23.03 -20.44
C VAL A 738 0.37 -23.72 -21.43
N PRO A 739 -0.14 -24.93 -21.12
CA PRO A 739 -1.17 -25.58 -21.93
C PRO A 739 -2.49 -24.79 -21.93
N ASP A 740 -3.03 -24.54 -23.12
CA ASP A 740 -4.30 -23.82 -23.30
C ASP A 740 -5.55 -24.71 -23.12
N ASP A 741 -5.36 -25.96 -22.66
CA ASP A 741 -6.40 -26.98 -22.43
C ASP A 741 -7.10 -26.87 -21.07
N GLY A 742 -6.71 -25.88 -20.25
CA GLY A 742 -7.25 -25.69 -18.91
C GLY A 742 -6.81 -26.74 -17.89
N SER A 743 -5.71 -27.47 -18.14
CA SER A 743 -5.05 -28.35 -17.16
C SER A 743 -4.29 -27.60 -16.06
N VAL A 744 -4.03 -26.31 -16.27
CA VAL A 744 -3.37 -25.40 -15.33
C VAL A 744 -4.39 -24.32 -14.91
N ARG A 745 -4.71 -24.25 -13.61
CA ARG A 745 -5.75 -23.33 -13.07
C ARG A 745 -5.35 -22.71 -11.75
N ASP A 746 -5.84 -21.50 -11.49
CA ASP A 746 -5.65 -20.79 -10.21
C ASP A 746 -4.16 -20.63 -9.78
N CYS A 747 -3.21 -20.76 -10.72
CA CYS A 747 -1.77 -20.78 -10.43
C CYS A 747 -1.11 -19.40 -10.57
N VAL A 748 0.06 -19.22 -9.95
CA VAL A 748 0.96 -18.08 -10.23
C VAL A 748 2.21 -18.59 -10.92
N ILE A 749 2.49 -18.08 -12.12
CA ILE A 749 3.45 -18.66 -13.06
C ILE A 749 4.36 -17.56 -13.58
N ILE A 750 5.65 -17.68 -13.32
CA ILE A 750 6.61 -16.59 -13.51
C ILE A 750 7.83 -17.12 -14.25
N ASP A 751 8.13 -16.58 -15.43
CA ASP A 751 9.26 -16.98 -16.29
C ASP A 751 9.39 -18.51 -16.46
N SER A 752 8.26 -19.20 -16.64
CA SER A 752 8.19 -20.66 -16.57
C SER A 752 7.47 -21.29 -17.77
N VAL A 753 7.98 -22.43 -18.23
CA VAL A 753 7.42 -23.19 -19.36
C VAL A 753 6.97 -24.58 -18.89
N LEU A 754 5.67 -24.83 -19.04
CA LEU A 754 4.96 -26.02 -18.60
C LEU A 754 4.52 -26.82 -19.83
N GLY A 755 4.95 -28.08 -19.92
CA GLY A 755 4.61 -29.05 -20.97
C GLY A 755 3.27 -29.74 -20.69
N ARG A 756 3.23 -31.07 -20.65
CA ARG A 756 1.97 -31.82 -20.45
C ARG A 756 1.77 -32.22 -18.99
N GLY A 757 0.72 -31.74 -18.33
CA GLY A 757 0.51 -32.05 -16.91
C GLY A 757 -0.84 -31.64 -16.36
N HIS A 758 -0.89 -31.45 -15.04
CA HIS A 758 -1.98 -30.75 -14.36
C HIS A 758 -1.41 -29.94 -13.19
N ALA A 759 -1.95 -28.75 -12.95
CA ALA A 759 -1.57 -27.90 -11.83
C ALA A 759 -2.79 -27.10 -11.36
N ARG A 760 -2.99 -27.03 -10.04
CA ARG A 760 -4.04 -26.18 -9.46
C ARG A 760 -3.54 -25.46 -8.22
N GLY A 761 -3.75 -24.14 -8.13
CA GLY A 761 -3.45 -23.38 -6.90
C GLY A 761 -1.97 -23.45 -6.49
N ALA A 762 -1.08 -23.57 -7.47
CA ALA A 762 0.36 -23.78 -7.28
C ALA A 762 1.17 -22.56 -7.74
N VAL A 763 2.39 -22.45 -7.23
CA VAL A 763 3.32 -21.37 -7.59
C VAL A 763 4.51 -21.96 -8.34
N VAL A 764 4.78 -21.45 -9.54
CA VAL A 764 5.85 -21.95 -10.43
C VAL A 764 6.70 -20.76 -10.88
N VAL A 765 7.98 -20.75 -10.48
CA VAL A 765 8.92 -19.65 -10.79
C VAL A 765 10.17 -20.19 -11.48
N ARG A 766 10.58 -19.53 -12.57
CA ARG A 766 11.81 -19.77 -13.35
C ARG A 766 12.06 -21.26 -13.69
N SER A 767 10.99 -22.02 -13.94
CA SER A 767 11.01 -23.49 -14.09
C SER A 767 10.67 -23.96 -15.51
N ARG A 768 11.21 -25.11 -15.92
CA ARG A 768 10.90 -25.77 -17.20
C ARG A 768 10.57 -27.23 -16.95
N LEU A 769 9.31 -27.61 -17.19
CA LEU A 769 8.73 -28.89 -16.80
C LEU A 769 8.14 -29.60 -18.03
N GLU A 770 8.70 -30.71 -18.51
CA GLU A 770 8.13 -31.41 -19.68
C GLU A 770 6.83 -32.16 -19.33
N ARG A 771 6.79 -32.82 -18.16
CA ARG A 771 5.60 -33.46 -17.58
C ARG A 771 5.46 -33.05 -16.11
N PHE A 772 4.25 -32.75 -15.67
CA PHE A 772 4.03 -32.29 -14.29
C PHE A 772 2.69 -32.71 -13.66
N ALA A 773 2.68 -32.76 -12.34
CA ALA A 773 1.52 -32.95 -11.47
C ALA A 773 1.73 -32.10 -10.20
N LEU A 774 1.08 -30.94 -10.12
CA LEU A 774 1.26 -29.97 -9.03
C LEU A 774 -0.05 -29.79 -8.25
N ALA A 775 -0.04 -30.21 -6.98
CA ALA A 775 -1.19 -30.08 -6.10
C ALA A 775 -1.34 -28.65 -5.51
N PRO A 776 -2.51 -28.30 -4.94
CA PRO A 776 -2.73 -27.02 -4.28
C PRO A 776 -1.72 -26.71 -3.18
N GLY A 777 -1.28 -25.45 -3.14
CA GLY A 777 -0.29 -24.95 -2.19
C GLY A 777 1.13 -25.48 -2.39
N ALA A 778 1.39 -26.22 -3.47
CA ALA A 778 2.72 -26.65 -3.87
C ALA A 778 3.50 -25.51 -4.55
N VAL A 779 4.82 -25.50 -4.33
CA VAL A 779 5.71 -24.43 -4.76
C VAL A 779 6.91 -25.02 -5.50
N ALA A 780 7.11 -24.65 -6.76
CA ALA A 780 8.18 -25.13 -7.64
C ALA A 780 9.04 -23.94 -8.11
N LEU A 781 10.30 -23.90 -7.67
CA LEU A 781 11.23 -22.81 -7.94
C LEU A 781 12.48 -23.36 -8.64
N GLU A 782 12.84 -22.75 -9.77
CA GLU A 782 14.02 -23.10 -10.59
C GLU A 782 14.19 -24.61 -10.87
N CYS A 783 13.09 -25.30 -11.16
CA CYS A 783 13.10 -26.72 -11.47
C CYS A 783 13.26 -26.97 -12.98
N ARG A 784 14.28 -27.72 -13.38
CA ARG A 784 14.49 -28.20 -14.77
C ARG A 784 14.43 -29.72 -14.76
N VAL A 785 13.27 -30.29 -15.06
CA VAL A 785 13.02 -31.73 -14.95
C VAL A 785 12.09 -32.24 -16.06
N ARG A 786 12.24 -33.49 -16.48
CA ARG A 786 11.33 -34.13 -17.45
C ARG A 786 10.02 -34.57 -16.80
N GLY A 787 10.05 -34.95 -15.52
CA GLY A 787 8.87 -35.28 -14.74
C GLY A 787 8.89 -34.64 -13.35
N LEU A 788 7.88 -33.86 -13.00
CA LEU A 788 7.69 -33.31 -11.65
C LEU A 788 6.37 -33.77 -11.03
N ARG A 789 6.40 -34.30 -9.81
CA ARG A 789 5.21 -34.46 -8.98
C ARG A 789 5.42 -33.80 -7.62
N LEU A 790 4.64 -32.77 -7.34
CA LEU A 790 4.55 -32.14 -6.02
C LEU A 790 3.16 -32.45 -5.43
N ASP A 791 3.15 -33.30 -4.39
CA ASP A 791 1.95 -33.56 -3.59
C ASP A 791 1.61 -32.30 -2.71
N PRO A 792 0.44 -32.21 -2.04
CA PRO A 792 -0.01 -30.96 -1.40
C PRO A 792 1.00 -30.36 -0.41
N ARG A 793 1.12 -29.02 -0.41
CA ARG A 793 2.09 -28.27 0.42
C ARG A 793 3.56 -28.68 0.25
N ALA A 794 3.93 -29.38 -0.82
CA ALA A 794 5.34 -29.64 -1.11
C ALA A 794 6.07 -28.40 -1.64
N LEU A 795 7.37 -28.27 -1.34
CA LEU A 795 8.27 -27.22 -1.85
C LEU A 795 9.47 -27.84 -2.57
N ALA A 796 9.80 -27.34 -3.76
CA ALA A 796 11.05 -27.64 -4.45
C ALA A 796 11.80 -26.34 -4.80
N PHE A 797 13.03 -26.18 -4.31
CA PHE A 797 13.97 -25.10 -4.68
C PHE A 797 15.40 -25.60 -4.46
N ALA A 798 16.32 -25.63 -5.42
CA ALA A 798 16.23 -25.38 -6.86
C ALA A 798 16.81 -26.61 -7.58
N SER A 799 16.01 -27.27 -8.43
CA SER A 799 16.12 -28.73 -8.65
C SER A 799 16.41 -29.14 -10.09
N ILE A 800 17.39 -30.03 -10.28
CA ILE A 800 17.74 -30.62 -11.59
C ILE A 800 17.84 -32.14 -11.42
N ALA A 801 16.96 -32.87 -12.12
CA ALA A 801 16.84 -34.32 -12.15
C ALA A 801 15.99 -34.74 -13.37
N ASP A 802 16.07 -35.99 -13.83
CA ASP A 802 15.16 -36.48 -14.89
C ASP A 802 13.70 -36.53 -14.37
N VAL A 803 13.48 -37.18 -13.22
CA VAL A 803 12.17 -37.29 -12.59
C VAL A 803 12.29 -37.00 -11.09
N LEU A 804 11.42 -36.13 -10.58
CA LEU A 804 11.35 -35.77 -9.17
C LEU A 804 9.92 -35.95 -8.64
N ARG A 805 9.79 -36.62 -7.49
CA ARG A 805 8.57 -36.62 -6.68
C ARG A 805 8.87 -36.10 -5.28
N VAL A 806 8.10 -35.13 -4.82
CA VAL A 806 8.15 -34.62 -3.44
C VAL A 806 6.83 -34.95 -2.75
N PRO A 807 6.84 -35.70 -1.63
CA PRO A 807 5.63 -36.02 -0.86
C PRO A 807 4.95 -34.78 -0.26
N ALA A 808 3.72 -34.98 0.24
CA ALA A 808 3.00 -33.91 0.92
C ALA A 808 3.77 -33.41 2.16
N ASP A 809 3.66 -32.11 2.42
CA ASP A 809 4.39 -31.40 3.48
C ASP A 809 5.93 -31.59 3.47
N HIS A 810 6.54 -32.07 2.38
CA HIS A 810 8.00 -32.22 2.28
C HIS A 810 8.64 -31.10 1.46
N VAL A 811 9.90 -30.80 1.78
CA VAL A 811 10.76 -29.89 1.02
C VAL A 811 11.88 -30.66 0.34
N HIS A 812 12.17 -30.30 -0.91
CA HIS A 812 13.28 -30.82 -1.70
C HIS A 812 14.22 -29.69 -2.19
N THR A 813 15.51 -29.99 -2.24
CA THR A 813 16.52 -29.23 -2.99
C THR A 813 17.56 -30.15 -3.62
N SER A 814 18.15 -29.71 -4.74
CA SER A 814 19.34 -30.33 -5.31
C SER A 814 20.61 -29.65 -4.79
N ILE A 815 21.51 -30.36 -4.11
CA ILE A 815 22.81 -29.84 -3.63
C ILE A 815 23.92 -30.56 -4.39
N ALA A 816 24.96 -29.84 -4.81
CA ALA A 816 26.11 -30.45 -5.47
C ALA A 816 26.81 -31.46 -4.55
N ALA A 817 27.15 -32.65 -5.06
CA ALA A 817 27.85 -33.70 -4.34
C ALA A 817 29.19 -33.19 -3.79
N ASP A 818 29.93 -32.50 -4.65
CA ASP A 818 31.05 -31.63 -4.30
C ASP A 818 30.74 -30.20 -4.76
N MET A 819 30.93 -29.23 -3.87
CA MET A 819 30.70 -27.81 -4.12
C MET A 819 31.90 -27.13 -4.79
N GLN A 820 33.05 -27.81 -4.89
CA GLN A 820 34.28 -27.31 -5.51
C GLN A 820 34.52 -27.88 -6.93
N ALA A 821 33.77 -28.92 -7.33
CA ALA A 821 33.85 -29.50 -8.66
C ALA A 821 33.43 -28.49 -9.76
N ALA A 822 34.20 -28.44 -10.85
CA ALA A 822 33.89 -27.59 -12.02
C ALA A 822 32.56 -27.96 -12.68
N GLU A 823 32.23 -29.25 -12.71
CA GLU A 823 30.92 -29.79 -13.13
C GLU A 823 30.25 -30.49 -11.94
N PRO A 824 29.35 -29.80 -11.19
CA PRO A 824 28.75 -30.36 -10.00
C PRO A 824 27.69 -31.43 -10.31
N VAL A 825 27.91 -32.65 -9.82
CA VAL A 825 26.88 -33.70 -9.79
C VAL A 825 25.83 -33.35 -8.74
N TRP A 826 24.57 -33.19 -9.13
CA TRP A 826 23.49 -32.80 -8.22
C TRP A 826 22.90 -34.00 -7.47
N GLN A 827 22.85 -33.91 -6.15
CA GLN A 827 22.18 -34.87 -5.26
C GLN A 827 20.84 -34.33 -4.78
N SER A 828 19.82 -35.17 -4.68
CA SER A 828 18.54 -34.83 -4.05
C SER A 828 18.64 -34.85 -2.52
N TRP A 829 18.08 -33.83 -1.87
CA TRP A 829 17.97 -33.73 -0.42
C TRP A 829 16.54 -33.36 -0.02
N PHE A 830 16.00 -34.05 0.97
CA PHE A 830 14.62 -33.94 1.47
C PHE A 830 14.57 -33.63 2.97
N ALA A 831 13.49 -32.98 3.40
CA ALA A 831 13.07 -32.89 4.79
C ALA A 831 11.53 -32.85 4.89
N ASP A 832 10.98 -33.33 6.00
CA ASP A 832 9.58 -33.13 6.37
C ASP A 832 9.42 -31.74 7.01
N ALA A 833 8.56 -30.89 6.46
CA ALA A 833 8.35 -29.51 6.92
C ALA A 833 7.59 -29.40 8.24
N ARG A 834 6.99 -30.50 8.73
CA ARG A 834 6.19 -30.54 9.96
C ARG A 834 7.05 -30.76 11.22
N VAL A 835 8.29 -31.18 11.05
CA VAL A 835 9.27 -31.35 12.14
C VAL A 835 10.36 -30.29 12.07
N ASN A 836 11.18 -30.19 13.11
CA ASN A 836 12.37 -29.34 13.09
C ASN A 836 13.56 -30.12 12.50
N PRO A 837 13.98 -29.91 11.23
CA PRO A 837 15.13 -30.60 10.64
C PRO A 837 16.47 -30.25 11.30
N GLY A 838 16.48 -29.26 12.19
CA GLY A 838 17.61 -28.88 13.03
C GLY A 838 17.66 -29.52 14.41
N ALA A 839 16.77 -30.47 14.74
CA ALA A 839 16.91 -31.33 15.92
C ALA A 839 18.00 -32.39 15.66
N GLY A 840 18.79 -32.75 16.67
CA GLY A 840 19.99 -33.59 16.47
C GLY A 840 19.72 -34.97 15.86
N GLU A 841 18.56 -35.56 16.15
CA GLU A 841 18.12 -36.83 15.54
C GLU A 841 17.98 -36.78 14.01
N PHE A 842 17.67 -35.60 13.44
CA PHE A 842 17.51 -35.37 12.01
C PHE A 842 18.69 -34.62 11.37
N TYR A 843 19.41 -33.81 12.14
CA TYR A 843 20.47 -32.93 11.62
C TYR A 843 21.82 -33.63 11.55
N ASP A 844 22.16 -34.43 12.57
CA ASP A 844 23.47 -35.06 12.75
C ASP A 844 23.55 -36.49 12.15
N ARG A 845 22.48 -36.95 11.48
CA ARG A 845 22.37 -38.28 10.87
C ARG A 845 21.69 -38.20 9.49
N PRO A 846 21.99 -39.13 8.56
CA PRO A 846 21.22 -39.24 7.31
C PRO A 846 19.76 -39.61 7.61
N CYS A 847 18.83 -38.87 7.01
CA CYS A 847 17.38 -39.05 7.16
C CYS A 847 16.67 -38.82 5.81
N TRP A 848 15.41 -39.25 5.68
CA TRP A 848 14.59 -39.09 4.46
C TRP A 848 15.21 -39.59 3.14
N GLY A 849 16.14 -40.54 3.20
CA GLY A 849 16.88 -41.04 2.03
C GLY A 849 18.01 -40.11 1.54
N ASN A 850 18.40 -39.12 2.33
CA ASN A 850 19.49 -38.20 2.00
C ASN A 850 20.85 -38.92 1.93
N PRO A 851 21.79 -38.49 1.06
CA PRO A 851 23.12 -39.12 0.91
C PRO A 851 24.05 -39.01 2.13
N GLY A 852 23.71 -38.17 3.11
CA GLY A 852 24.50 -37.89 4.30
C GLY A 852 23.69 -37.09 5.32
N SER A 853 24.31 -36.66 6.41
CA SER A 853 23.67 -35.75 7.39
C SER A 853 23.66 -34.29 6.91
N PHE A 854 22.75 -33.49 7.46
CA PHE A 854 22.73 -32.04 7.23
C PHE A 854 23.94 -31.34 7.87
N ALA A 855 24.49 -31.89 8.96
CA ALA A 855 25.69 -31.41 9.62
C ALA A 855 26.94 -31.53 8.74
N GLU A 856 27.20 -32.73 8.20
CA GLU A 856 28.31 -32.97 7.26
C GLU A 856 28.17 -32.11 6.01
N LYS A 857 26.96 -32.02 5.45
CA LYS A 857 26.71 -31.22 4.25
C LYS A 857 26.85 -29.71 4.50
N PHE A 858 26.46 -29.24 5.68
CA PHE A 858 26.71 -27.86 6.11
C PHE A 858 28.22 -27.58 6.17
N ILE A 859 29.01 -28.44 6.81
CA ILE A 859 30.47 -28.33 6.88
C ILE A 859 31.07 -28.26 5.47
N GLN A 860 30.70 -29.17 4.57
CA GLN A 860 31.15 -29.15 3.17
C GLN A 860 30.78 -27.85 2.45
N SER A 861 29.55 -27.34 2.66
CA SER A 861 29.09 -26.08 2.05
C SER A 861 29.79 -24.82 2.59
N ARG A 862 30.49 -24.93 3.72
CA ARG A 862 31.22 -23.84 4.40
C ARG A 862 32.73 -23.83 4.09
N TYR A 863 33.33 -24.95 3.73
CA TYR A 863 34.76 -25.00 3.39
C TYR A 863 35.03 -24.31 2.04
N ARG A 864 35.56 -23.08 2.11
CA ARG A 864 36.16 -22.36 0.98
C ARG A 864 37.68 -22.35 1.13
N GLN A 865 38.37 -22.51 0.00
CA GLN A 865 39.62 -21.79 -0.26
C GLN A 865 39.26 -20.49 -0.98
#